data_AF-A0A951WQF7-F1
#
_entry.id   AF-A0A951WQF7-F1
#
_cell.length_a   1.000
_cell.length_b   1.000
_cell.length_c   1.000
_cell.angle_alpha   90.00
_cell.angle_beta   90.00
_cell.angle_gamma   90.00
#
_symmetry.space_group_name_H-M   'P 1'
#
loop_
_entity.id
_entity.type
_entity.pdbx_description
1 polymer ?
#
loop_
_entity_poly.entity_id
_entity_poly.type
_entity_poly.pdbx_seq_one_letter_code
_entity_poly.pdbx_strand_id
1 'polypeptide(L)'
;MLMAIFLAFWTFGTLDLYKPSEVTNPHMMEALASGGGHGEEGAASANGAAEEGGHGEEAPAGEEGAGDHTGSAAQLVSLASDLPIDQEGDHGEAAAEDHGESASEGHAGPVIAYTDNTHLTFSQLGIFAQAERLAQLGEGETLDRGDGTTAGRMINFGAFELDIDTVITLITLFMLLGATGKSAQIPLFVWLPDAMAGPTPVSALIHAATMVTAGVYMMVRANSLFHLAEFSSLVVTIIGVLTALSAGYVAMGQFDIKKVLAYSTVSQLGFMVAAVGVGAYGAAMFHMITHAFFKALLFLGSGSVIHGVEHGHHHAHEHKHDDHGHDEHHAETFDPQDMRNMGGLRRKMPITYATYLIGTLALAGLYPFAGFWSKDEILADSWVAAIQDGKFAGFVALGLFVAAALTAFYMWRQIEMVFHGSPRTEAAEQASESVWSMTVPLVILAVLSLLGGFLNIPSGIGLFSFGLQGVFGEHTLSTWLEYSVVHLHVGAFQPLIAIVSLVLAVAAIILANRIYGSNKAINSEGLDPLEANPASRPIFALSNARLYWDEIYGRLFITPFNRTAAFLANVVDMAFLHDYFHDSVITKGFNGIGRLLSHPIDLGIIDGAVNGIGRLTRWISGGLRRTQAGYVRVYAVALLIGVVAVIVFMLLPVLQG
;
A
#
# COMPACT_ATOMS: atom_id res chain seq x y z
N MET A 1 -13.20 6.76 -12.57
CA MET A 1 -14.08 5.76 -13.22
C MET A 1 -13.30 4.85 -14.15
N LEU A 2 -12.75 5.33 -15.28
CA LEU A 2 -11.90 4.53 -16.17
C LEU A 2 -10.74 3.85 -15.44
N MET A 3 -10.09 4.53 -14.49
CA MET A 3 -9.07 3.91 -13.66
C MET A 3 -9.62 2.86 -12.70
N ALA A 4 -10.83 3.01 -12.14
CA ALA A 4 -11.43 1.99 -11.27
C ALA A 4 -11.83 0.73 -12.07
N ILE A 5 -12.28 0.92 -13.31
CA ILE A 5 -12.51 -0.17 -14.28
C ILE A 5 -11.16 -0.79 -14.67
N PHE A 6 -10.15 0.02 -14.98
CA PHE A 6 -8.79 -0.41 -15.30
C PHE A 6 -8.11 -1.10 -14.11
N LEU A 7 -8.45 -0.75 -12.88
CA LEU A 7 -7.93 -1.34 -11.66
C LEU A 7 -8.67 -2.60 -11.27
N ALA A 8 -9.98 -2.68 -11.50
CA ALA A 8 -10.64 -3.98 -11.56
C ALA A 8 -9.90 -4.85 -12.57
N PHE A 9 -9.68 -4.36 -13.79
CA PHE A 9 -8.87 -4.99 -14.83
C PHE A 9 -7.39 -5.23 -14.46
N TRP A 10 -6.76 -4.46 -13.56
CA TRP A 10 -5.38 -4.64 -13.10
C TRP A 10 -5.31 -5.67 -11.98
N THR A 11 -6.31 -5.67 -11.08
CA THR A 11 -6.55 -6.76 -10.13
C THR A 11 -6.79 -8.06 -10.90
N PHE A 12 -7.42 -7.98 -12.08
CA PHE A 12 -7.54 -9.05 -13.07
C PHE A 12 -6.32 -9.17 -14.02
N GLY A 13 -5.42 -8.19 -14.08
CA GLY A 13 -4.34 -8.12 -15.09
C GLY A 13 -3.07 -8.84 -14.66
N THR A 14 -2.98 -9.15 -13.37
CA THR A 14 -2.10 -10.18 -12.81
C THR A 14 -2.84 -11.52 -12.61
N LEU A 15 -3.96 -11.73 -13.32
CA LEU A 15 -4.29 -13.08 -13.76
C LEU A 15 -3.17 -13.45 -14.73
N ASP A 16 -2.12 -14.07 -14.21
CA ASP A 16 -1.32 -14.93 -15.03
C ASP A 16 -2.33 -15.82 -15.79
N LEU A 17 -2.38 -15.68 -17.11
CA LEU A 17 -3.00 -16.70 -17.98
C LEU A 17 -2.25 -18.04 -17.86
N TYR A 18 -1.18 -18.06 -17.05
CA TYR A 18 -0.43 -19.21 -16.63
C TYR A 18 -0.87 -19.66 -15.25
N LYS A 19 -1.08 -20.97 -15.11
CA LYS A 19 -1.29 -21.58 -13.81
C LYS A 19 -0.03 -21.37 -12.95
N PRO A 20 -0.14 -21.23 -11.62
CA PRO A 20 1.03 -21.22 -10.73
C PRO A 20 1.97 -22.43 -10.90
N SER A 21 1.46 -23.52 -11.48
CA SER A 21 2.22 -24.73 -11.84
C SER A 21 2.91 -24.68 -13.21
N GLU A 22 2.65 -23.67 -14.04
CA GLU A 22 3.20 -23.50 -15.39
C GLU A 22 4.38 -22.52 -15.44
N VAL A 23 4.69 -21.85 -14.32
CA VAL A 23 5.86 -20.95 -14.22
C VAL A 23 7.12 -21.79 -14.04
N THR A 24 7.67 -22.25 -15.16
CA THR A 24 9.03 -22.80 -15.20
C THR A 24 10.05 -21.67 -15.02
N ASN A 25 11.05 -21.92 -14.19
CA ASN A 25 12.14 -20.99 -13.90
C ASN A 25 12.76 -20.44 -15.21
N PRO A 26 12.94 -19.11 -15.38
CA PRO A 26 13.54 -18.53 -16.58
C PRO A 26 14.93 -19.13 -16.93
N HIS A 27 15.70 -19.54 -15.91
CA HIS A 27 16.98 -20.22 -16.10
C HIS A 27 16.86 -21.61 -16.74
N MET A 28 15.66 -22.21 -16.73
CA MET A 28 15.38 -23.50 -17.36
C MET A 28 15.13 -23.38 -18.87
N MET A 29 14.64 -22.22 -19.34
CA MET A 29 14.47 -21.96 -20.78
C MET A 29 15.82 -21.87 -21.50
N GLU A 30 16.85 -21.32 -20.85
CA GLU A 30 18.23 -21.35 -21.36
C GLU A 30 18.81 -22.77 -21.37
N ALA A 31 18.58 -23.55 -20.30
CA ALA A 31 19.07 -24.92 -20.21
C ALA A 31 18.40 -25.85 -21.23
N LEU A 32 17.07 -25.74 -21.44
CA LEU A 32 16.33 -26.50 -22.43
C LEU A 32 16.61 -26.05 -23.88
N ALA A 33 16.84 -24.75 -24.11
CA ALA A 33 17.27 -24.26 -25.42
C ALA A 33 18.68 -24.73 -25.80
N SER A 34 19.54 -25.01 -24.81
CA SER A 34 20.90 -25.54 -25.03
C SER A 34 20.97 -27.07 -25.19
N GLY A 35 19.88 -27.80 -24.92
CA GLY A 35 19.84 -29.27 -24.85
C GLY A 35 19.41 -30.00 -26.12
N GLY A 36 19.42 -29.33 -27.28
CA GLY A 36 18.90 -29.88 -28.53
C GLY A 36 19.88 -29.79 -29.69
N GLY A 37 20.89 -30.66 -29.73
CA GLY A 37 21.70 -30.85 -30.93
C GLY A 37 23.11 -31.39 -30.66
N HIS A 38 23.26 -32.72 -30.71
CA HIS A 38 24.29 -33.45 -31.48
C HIS A 38 24.50 -34.84 -30.89
N GLY A 39 23.98 -35.85 -31.60
CA GLY A 39 24.45 -37.23 -31.53
C GLY A 39 25.55 -37.45 -32.57
N GLU A 40 26.58 -38.18 -32.14
CA GLU A 40 27.60 -38.92 -32.89
C GLU A 40 28.62 -38.14 -33.74
N GLU A 41 29.86 -38.03 -33.23
CA GLU A 41 31.07 -38.56 -33.90
C GLU A 41 32.30 -38.56 -32.96
N GLY A 42 33.00 -39.71 -32.90
CA GLY A 42 34.46 -39.76 -33.00
C GLY A 42 35.35 -39.40 -31.80
N ALA A 43 35.97 -40.42 -31.22
CA ALA A 43 37.09 -40.38 -30.27
C ALA A 43 38.30 -39.51 -30.68
N ALA A 44 38.90 -38.79 -29.72
CA ALA A 44 40.30 -38.95 -29.27
C ALA A 44 40.86 -37.71 -28.52
N SER A 45 41.40 -37.98 -27.31
CA SER A 45 42.69 -37.47 -26.80
C SER A 45 42.97 -35.97 -26.57
N ALA A 46 43.07 -35.65 -25.26
CA ALA A 46 44.17 -34.93 -24.59
C ALA A 46 44.33 -33.39 -24.61
N ASN A 47 44.45 -32.86 -23.38
CA ASN A 47 45.38 -31.84 -22.86
C ASN A 47 45.29 -30.34 -23.23
N GLY A 48 45.40 -29.52 -22.17
CA GLY A 48 45.99 -28.17 -22.16
C GLY A 48 44.96 -27.03 -22.07
N ALA A 49 44.77 -26.33 -20.96
CA ALA A 49 45.64 -25.32 -20.30
C ALA A 49 45.49 -23.89 -20.86
N ALA A 50 45.24 -22.95 -19.93
CA ALA A 50 45.59 -21.51 -19.96
C ALA A 50 44.87 -20.66 -21.04
N GLU A 51 44.69 -19.34 -21.00
CA GLU A 51 44.90 -18.21 -20.08
C GLU A 51 44.32 -16.98 -20.84
N GLU A 52 44.12 -15.86 -20.13
CA GLU A 52 43.98 -14.49 -20.69
C GLU A 52 42.70 -14.19 -21.51
N GLY A 53 42.00 -13.05 -21.37
CA GLY A 53 42.35 -11.72 -20.88
C GLY A 53 41.78 -10.71 -21.89
N GLY A 54 41.27 -9.56 -21.43
CA GLY A 54 41.14 -8.37 -22.29
C GLY A 54 39.78 -7.67 -22.32
N HIS A 55 39.77 -6.52 -21.66
CA HIS A 55 38.81 -5.41 -21.71
C HIS A 55 38.39 -4.94 -23.11
N GLY A 56 37.23 -4.27 -23.18
CA GLY A 56 36.88 -3.34 -24.26
C GLY A 56 35.52 -2.68 -24.05
N GLU A 57 35.55 -1.44 -23.56
CA GLU A 57 34.42 -0.55 -23.30
C GLU A 57 34.10 0.31 -24.55
N GLU A 58 32.91 0.93 -24.55
CA GLU A 58 32.44 2.06 -25.39
C GLU A 58 31.57 1.80 -26.64
N ALA A 59 30.32 2.28 -26.54
CA ALA A 59 29.44 2.74 -27.62
C ALA A 59 29.93 4.12 -28.16
N PRO A 60 29.45 4.70 -29.30
CA PRO A 60 28.06 5.15 -29.45
C PRO A 60 27.45 5.28 -30.88
N ALA A 61 26.10 5.35 -30.92
CA ALA A 61 25.18 6.19 -31.71
C ALA A 61 25.20 6.33 -33.27
N GLY A 62 23.96 6.30 -33.83
CA GLY A 62 23.49 6.93 -35.09
C GLY A 62 23.29 5.95 -36.26
N GLU A 63 22.24 5.93 -37.09
CA GLU A 63 21.01 6.71 -37.25
C GLU A 63 20.15 6.01 -38.35
N GLU A 64 18.83 6.24 -38.33
CA GLU A 64 17.84 6.15 -39.43
C GLU A 64 17.47 4.82 -40.14
N GLY A 65 16.16 4.54 -40.12
CA GLY A 65 15.48 3.58 -41.00
C GLY A 65 13.97 3.55 -40.75
N ALA A 66 13.23 4.44 -41.41
CA ALA A 66 11.77 4.51 -41.40
C ALA A 66 11.12 3.28 -42.08
N GLY A 67 10.03 2.77 -41.50
CA GLY A 67 9.23 1.69 -42.07
C GLY A 67 7.86 1.60 -41.38
N ASP A 68 6.84 2.05 -42.10
CA ASP A 68 5.42 2.10 -41.79
C ASP A 68 4.79 0.69 -41.75
N HIS A 69 4.09 0.31 -40.68
CA HIS A 69 3.15 -0.83 -40.68
C HIS A 69 2.04 -0.67 -39.63
N THR A 70 0.92 -0.13 -40.09
CA THR A 70 -0.43 -0.43 -39.56
C THR A 70 -0.88 -1.82 -40.02
N GLY A 71 -1.37 -2.69 -39.14
CA GLY A 71 -2.05 -3.92 -39.57
C GLY A 71 -2.31 -5.01 -38.51
N SER A 72 -3.52 -5.00 -37.94
CA SER A 72 -4.37 -6.17 -37.66
C SER A 72 -3.75 -7.44 -37.03
N ALA A 73 -3.86 -7.57 -35.69
CA ALA A 73 -3.72 -8.85 -34.98
C ALA A 73 -5.09 -9.54 -34.78
N ALA A 74 -5.72 -9.92 -35.88
CA ALA A 74 -6.89 -10.79 -35.93
C ALA A 74 -6.59 -11.94 -36.90
N GLN A 75 -5.76 -12.90 -36.49
CA GLN A 75 -5.54 -14.17 -37.23
C GLN A 75 -4.63 -15.13 -36.44
N LEU A 76 -5.11 -15.73 -35.34
CA LEU A 76 -4.56 -16.98 -34.80
C LEU A 76 -5.70 -17.81 -34.15
N VAL A 77 -6.76 -18.06 -34.92
CA VAL A 77 -7.77 -19.09 -34.65
C VAL A 77 -7.98 -19.84 -35.96
N SER A 78 -7.19 -20.89 -36.20
CA SER A 78 -7.37 -21.88 -37.27
C SER A 78 -6.09 -22.71 -37.38
N LEU A 79 -5.89 -23.70 -36.52
CA LEU A 79 -5.08 -24.91 -36.80
C LEU A 79 -5.03 -25.81 -35.55
N ALA A 80 -6.14 -26.49 -35.26
CA ALA A 80 -6.18 -27.71 -34.44
C ALA A 80 -7.53 -28.40 -34.64
N SER A 81 -7.90 -28.67 -35.89
CA SER A 81 -8.97 -29.58 -36.25
C SER A 81 -8.42 -30.47 -37.34
N ASP A 82 -7.87 -31.63 -36.96
CA ASP A 82 -7.73 -32.81 -37.81
C ASP A 82 -7.08 -33.94 -37.00
N LEU A 83 -7.84 -35.03 -36.82
CA LEU A 83 -7.46 -36.47 -36.90
C LEU A 83 -8.34 -37.36 -35.98
N PRO A 84 -8.62 -38.63 -36.37
CA PRO A 84 -9.97 -39.03 -36.78
C PRO A 84 -10.68 -40.04 -35.86
N ILE A 85 -11.99 -40.16 -36.09
CA ILE A 85 -12.95 -41.13 -35.54
C ILE A 85 -12.86 -42.43 -36.35
N ASP A 86 -12.74 -43.58 -35.68
CA ASP A 86 -13.02 -44.89 -36.26
C ASP A 86 -13.98 -45.70 -35.35
N GLN A 87 -14.95 -46.37 -35.98
CA GLN A 87 -16.01 -47.20 -35.39
C GLN A 87 -15.81 -48.70 -35.69
N GLU A 88 -16.30 -49.51 -34.74
CA GLU A 88 -16.80 -50.91 -34.82
C GLU A 88 -15.83 -52.12 -34.93
N GLY A 89 -16.09 -53.14 -34.07
CA GLY A 89 -15.68 -54.54 -34.30
C GLY A 89 -15.44 -55.44 -33.08
N ASP A 90 -16.52 -55.99 -32.52
CA ASP A 90 -16.75 -57.31 -31.85
C ASP A 90 -15.56 -58.20 -31.37
N HIS A 91 -15.62 -58.65 -30.09
CA HIS A 91 -15.55 -60.06 -29.63
C HIS A 91 -15.01 -60.23 -28.18
N GLY A 92 -15.70 -61.03 -27.36
CA GLY A 92 -15.05 -61.94 -26.40
C GLY A 92 -15.16 -61.69 -24.89
N GLU A 93 -16.34 -61.97 -24.33
CA GLU A 93 -16.62 -62.96 -23.26
C GLU A 93 -15.74 -63.08 -21.97
N ALA A 94 -16.45 -63.14 -20.83
CA ALA A 94 -16.14 -63.72 -19.50
C ALA A 94 -15.87 -62.69 -18.36
N ALA A 95 -16.84 -62.33 -17.50
CA ALA A 95 -17.61 -63.10 -16.49
C ALA A 95 -17.10 -62.87 -15.06
N ALA A 96 -17.93 -62.19 -14.26
CA ALA A 96 -18.29 -62.40 -12.83
C ALA A 96 -18.76 -61.05 -12.25
N GLU A 97 -20.07 -60.77 -12.21
CA GLU A 97 -20.99 -61.03 -11.07
C GLU A 97 -20.55 -60.28 -9.79
N ASP A 98 -21.37 -59.55 -9.02
CA ASP A 98 -22.80 -59.21 -8.93
C ASP A 98 -22.80 -58.22 -7.72
N HIS A 99 -23.37 -57.02 -7.77
CA HIS A 99 -24.73 -56.74 -7.34
C HIS A 99 -24.99 -55.24 -7.50
N GLY A 100 -26.13 -54.91 -8.10
CA GLY A 100 -26.56 -53.53 -8.31
C GLY A 100 -27.24 -52.90 -7.10
N GLU A 101 -27.28 -51.58 -7.10
CA GLU A 101 -28.41 -50.82 -6.56
C GLU A 101 -28.50 -49.44 -7.25
N SER A 102 -29.66 -49.23 -7.88
CA SER A 102 -30.29 -48.00 -8.38
C SER A 102 -29.43 -46.83 -8.85
N ALA A 103 -29.51 -46.57 -10.16
CA ALA A 103 -29.27 -45.27 -10.77
C ALA A 103 -30.23 -44.23 -10.17
N SER A 104 -29.68 -43.31 -9.37
CA SER A 104 -30.24 -41.96 -9.24
C SER A 104 -29.38 -41.05 -10.12
N GLU A 105 -30.03 -40.24 -10.95
CA GLU A 105 -29.40 -39.21 -11.76
C GLU A 105 -28.65 -38.24 -10.84
N GLY A 106 -27.37 -38.52 -10.59
CA GLY A 106 -26.48 -37.59 -9.94
C GLY A 106 -26.23 -36.42 -10.89
N HIS A 107 -26.76 -35.24 -10.56
CA HIS A 107 -26.14 -34.00 -11.00
C HIS A 107 -24.66 -34.09 -10.65
N ALA A 108 -23.81 -34.28 -11.66
CA ALA A 108 -22.38 -34.13 -11.53
C ALA A 108 -22.17 -32.69 -11.06
N GLY A 109 -21.82 -32.52 -9.78
CA GLY A 109 -21.34 -31.26 -9.26
C GLY A 109 -20.16 -30.76 -10.10
N PRO A 110 -19.90 -29.45 -10.14
CA PRO A 110 -18.81 -28.90 -10.92
C PRO A 110 -17.50 -29.62 -10.55
N VAL A 111 -16.88 -30.23 -11.55
CA VAL A 111 -15.59 -30.90 -11.42
C VAL A 111 -14.54 -29.81 -11.15
N ILE A 112 -14.12 -29.69 -9.90
CA ILE A 112 -12.99 -28.84 -9.51
C ILE A 112 -11.74 -29.49 -10.09
N ALA A 113 -11.23 -28.94 -11.19
CA ALA A 113 -10.04 -29.44 -11.85
C ALA A 113 -8.80 -28.85 -11.17
N TYR A 114 -8.43 -29.40 -10.01
CA TYR A 114 -7.05 -29.22 -9.54
C TYR A 114 -6.12 -29.73 -10.63
N THR A 115 -5.21 -28.89 -11.09
CA THR A 115 -4.21 -29.34 -12.07
C THR A 115 -3.35 -30.36 -11.34
N ASP A 116 -3.35 -31.60 -11.84
CA ASP A 116 -2.57 -32.68 -11.25
C ASP A 116 -1.07 -32.36 -11.40
N ASN A 117 -0.53 -31.74 -10.36
CA ASN A 117 0.87 -31.31 -10.31
C ASN A 117 1.79 -32.46 -9.87
N THR A 118 1.30 -33.69 -9.71
CA THR A 118 2.11 -34.83 -9.24
C THR A 118 3.26 -35.16 -10.19
N HIS A 119 3.13 -34.81 -11.47
CA HIS A 119 4.16 -35.01 -12.49
C HIS A 119 5.32 -34.01 -12.45
N LEU A 120 5.16 -32.87 -11.74
CA LEU A 120 6.19 -31.84 -11.65
C LEU A 120 7.18 -32.15 -10.52
N THR A 121 8.47 -31.96 -10.80
CA THR A 121 9.53 -32.06 -9.79
C THR A 121 9.47 -30.87 -8.84
N PHE A 122 10.02 -31.01 -7.63
CA PHE A 122 9.95 -29.98 -6.60
C PHE A 122 10.50 -28.61 -7.07
N SER A 123 11.58 -28.62 -7.86
CA SER A 123 12.20 -27.42 -8.44
C SER A 123 11.38 -26.75 -9.54
N GLN A 124 10.43 -27.46 -10.15
CA GLN A 124 9.53 -26.91 -11.17
C GLN A 124 8.28 -26.23 -10.57
N LEU A 125 7.99 -26.47 -9.30
CA LEU A 125 6.85 -25.86 -8.63
C LEU A 125 7.12 -24.39 -8.31
N GLY A 126 6.11 -23.54 -8.44
CA GLY A 126 6.14 -22.19 -7.88
C GLY A 126 6.27 -22.22 -6.35
N ILE A 127 6.71 -21.09 -5.75
CA ILE A 127 7.04 -21.02 -4.32
C ILE A 127 5.89 -21.42 -3.38
N PHE A 128 4.64 -21.12 -3.75
CA PHE A 128 3.47 -21.49 -2.96
C PHE A 128 3.21 -23.00 -2.99
N ALA A 129 3.35 -23.64 -4.16
CA ALA A 129 3.19 -25.08 -4.30
C ALA A 129 4.35 -25.87 -3.67
N GLN A 130 5.57 -25.30 -3.68
CA GLN A 130 6.69 -25.85 -2.92
C GLN A 130 6.42 -25.84 -1.41
N ALA A 131 5.92 -24.71 -0.88
CA ALA A 131 5.58 -24.60 0.53
C ALA A 131 4.50 -25.61 0.96
N GLU A 132 3.47 -25.78 0.12
CA GLU A 132 2.40 -26.76 0.36
C GLU A 132 2.89 -28.20 0.35
N ARG A 133 3.73 -28.57 -0.64
CA ARG A 133 4.35 -29.91 -0.65
C ARG A 133 5.23 -30.18 0.56
N LEU A 134 5.96 -29.18 1.06
CA LEU A 134 6.79 -29.34 2.26
C LEU A 134 5.93 -29.49 3.52
N ALA A 135 4.83 -28.74 3.63
CA ALA A 135 3.92 -28.81 4.77
C ALA A 135 3.19 -30.17 4.87
N GLN A 136 2.97 -30.83 3.73
CA GLN A 136 2.33 -32.16 3.66
C GLN A 136 3.25 -33.32 4.06
N LEU A 137 4.57 -33.10 4.18
CA LEU A 137 5.50 -34.16 4.59
C LEU A 137 5.27 -34.58 6.04
N GLY A 138 5.46 -35.88 6.30
CA GLY A 138 5.54 -36.43 7.65
C GLY A 138 6.87 -36.11 8.35
N GLU A 139 6.93 -36.31 9.67
CA GLU A 139 8.17 -36.12 10.44
C GLU A 139 9.29 -37.03 9.92
N GLY A 140 10.43 -36.43 9.55
CA GLY A 140 11.59 -37.14 9.03
C GLY A 140 11.52 -37.49 7.54
N GLU A 141 10.41 -37.20 6.86
CA GLU A 141 10.32 -37.34 5.42
C GLU A 141 11.08 -36.21 4.70
N THR A 142 11.71 -36.56 3.58
CA THR A 142 12.44 -35.61 2.75
C THR A 142 12.12 -35.84 1.28
N LEU A 143 12.04 -34.75 0.52
CA LEU A 143 11.79 -34.74 -0.92
C LEU A 143 13.10 -34.45 -1.66
N ASP A 144 13.32 -35.16 -2.77
CA ASP A 144 14.39 -34.82 -3.70
C ASP A 144 14.04 -33.51 -4.45
N ARG A 145 14.95 -32.53 -4.42
CA ARG A 145 14.78 -31.24 -5.09
C ARG A 145 15.07 -31.33 -6.60
N GLY A 146 15.65 -32.43 -7.07
CA GLY A 146 16.04 -32.64 -8.46
C GLY A 146 17.40 -32.04 -8.83
N ASP A 147 18.10 -31.44 -7.87
CA ASP A 147 19.47 -30.91 -7.98
C ASP A 147 20.49 -31.76 -7.17
N GLY A 148 20.06 -32.93 -6.70
CA GLY A 148 20.86 -33.82 -5.84
C GLY A 148 20.80 -33.47 -4.35
N THR A 149 20.01 -32.47 -3.95
CA THR A 149 19.76 -32.12 -2.54
C THR A 149 18.35 -32.48 -2.10
N THR A 150 18.17 -32.69 -0.79
CA THR A 150 16.86 -33.03 -0.22
C THR A 150 16.26 -31.86 0.56
N ALA A 151 14.93 -31.76 0.55
CA ALA A 151 14.16 -30.79 1.32
C ALA A 151 13.29 -31.53 2.32
N GLY A 152 13.45 -31.24 3.62
CA GLY A 152 12.57 -31.75 4.67
C GLY A 152 11.65 -30.67 5.22
N ARG A 153 10.81 -31.04 6.20
CA ARG A 153 10.01 -30.08 6.98
C ARG A 153 10.86 -29.04 7.72
N MET A 154 12.06 -29.43 8.14
CA MET A 154 12.98 -28.55 8.86
C MET A 154 13.74 -27.68 7.86
N ILE A 155 13.54 -26.37 7.95
CA ILE A 155 14.22 -25.36 7.15
C ILE A 155 15.42 -24.82 7.92
N ASN A 156 16.60 -25.00 7.35
CA ASN A 156 17.86 -24.58 7.94
C ASN A 156 18.22 -23.14 7.50
N PHE A 157 18.37 -22.24 8.47
CA PHE A 157 18.76 -20.82 8.27
C PHE A 157 20.24 -20.55 8.62
N GLY A 158 21.06 -21.60 8.67
CA GLY A 158 22.47 -21.58 9.06
C GLY A 158 22.68 -21.59 10.57
N ALA A 159 22.12 -20.60 11.29
CA ALA A 159 22.30 -20.47 12.75
C ALA A 159 21.27 -21.26 13.58
N PHE A 160 20.11 -21.57 12.99
CA PHE A 160 19.01 -22.29 13.62
C PHE A 160 18.17 -23.00 12.56
N GLU A 161 17.34 -23.95 12.98
CA GLU A 161 16.39 -24.67 12.12
C GLU A 161 14.97 -24.46 12.65
N LEU A 162 14.00 -24.26 11.75
CA LEU A 162 12.59 -24.12 12.08
C LEU A 162 11.75 -25.07 11.25
N ASP A 163 10.66 -25.57 11.82
CA ASP A 163 9.67 -26.33 11.07
C ASP A 163 8.94 -25.41 10.06
N ILE A 164 8.61 -25.97 8.90
CA ILE A 164 7.96 -25.27 7.79
C ILE A 164 6.66 -24.57 8.23
N ASP A 165 5.86 -25.16 9.11
CA ASP A 165 4.60 -24.55 9.57
C ASP A 165 4.86 -23.28 10.39
N THR A 166 5.95 -23.29 11.17
CA THR A 166 6.41 -22.09 11.90
C THR A 166 6.90 -21.03 10.93
N VAL A 167 7.66 -21.43 9.90
CA VAL A 167 8.16 -20.50 8.87
C VAL A 167 7.00 -19.86 8.11
N ILE A 168 6.01 -20.64 7.67
CA ILE A 168 4.81 -20.13 6.98
C ILE A 168 4.02 -19.20 7.90
N THR A 169 3.87 -19.55 9.18
CA THR A 169 3.21 -18.69 10.17
C THR A 169 3.93 -17.34 10.31
N LEU A 170 5.25 -17.33 10.40
CA LEU A 170 6.03 -16.08 10.47
C LEU A 170 5.90 -15.25 9.19
N ILE A 171 6.02 -15.88 8.02
CA ILE A 171 5.85 -15.21 6.72
C ILE A 171 4.47 -14.55 6.64
N THR A 172 3.41 -15.29 6.93
CA THR A 172 2.04 -14.79 6.86
C THR A 172 1.76 -13.68 7.88
N LEU A 173 2.37 -13.73 9.08
CA LEU A 173 2.30 -12.63 10.06
C LEU A 173 3.03 -11.36 9.58
N PHE A 174 4.19 -11.49 8.93
CA PHE A 174 4.87 -10.33 8.32
C PHE A 174 4.10 -9.77 7.13
N MET A 175 3.48 -10.64 6.33
CA MET A 175 2.54 -10.23 5.28
C MET A 175 1.35 -9.48 5.87
N LEU A 176 0.77 -9.98 6.97
CA LEU A 176 -0.30 -9.31 7.70
C LEU A 176 0.12 -7.93 8.21
N LEU A 177 1.36 -7.74 8.68
CA LEU A 177 1.87 -6.43 9.07
C LEU A 177 1.87 -5.44 7.89
N GLY A 178 2.31 -5.89 6.71
CA GLY A 178 2.24 -5.11 5.47
C GLY A 178 0.79 -4.79 5.05
N ALA A 179 -0.09 -5.78 5.10
CA ALA A 179 -1.51 -5.63 4.81
C ALA A 179 -2.19 -4.66 5.79
N THR A 180 -1.82 -4.71 7.07
CA THR A 180 -2.34 -3.83 8.13
C THR A 180 -2.06 -2.36 7.83
N GLY A 181 -0.85 -2.04 7.35
CA GLY A 181 -0.50 -0.68 6.96
C GLY A 181 -1.29 -0.16 5.75
N LYS A 182 -1.42 -0.97 4.69
CA LYS A 182 -2.08 -0.55 3.43
C LYS A 182 -3.60 -0.57 3.52
N SER A 183 -4.18 -1.60 4.13
CA SER A 183 -5.63 -1.75 4.31
C SER A 183 -6.16 -1.05 5.56
N ALA A 184 -5.36 -0.19 6.20
CA ALA A 184 -5.71 0.59 7.38
C ALA A 184 -6.37 -0.28 8.47
N GLN A 185 -5.72 -1.37 8.87
CA GLN A 185 -6.19 -2.23 9.96
C GLN A 185 -5.59 -1.82 11.29
N ILE A 186 -6.18 -2.27 12.40
CA ILE A 186 -5.60 -2.05 13.73
C ILE A 186 -4.21 -2.70 13.79
N PRO A 187 -3.18 -1.97 14.26
CA PRO A 187 -3.25 -0.63 14.85
C PRO A 187 -2.96 0.53 13.86
N LEU A 188 -2.54 0.26 12.62
CA LEU A 188 -2.02 1.24 11.65
C LEU A 188 -3.08 1.97 10.81
N PHE A 189 -4.30 2.18 11.33
CA PHE A 189 -5.40 2.80 10.55
C PHE A 189 -5.48 4.33 10.64
N VAL A 190 -4.73 4.96 11.55
CA VAL A 190 -4.81 6.39 11.92
C VAL A 190 -4.60 7.35 10.75
N TRP A 191 -3.86 6.95 9.72
CA TRP A 191 -3.58 7.81 8.56
C TRP A 191 -4.78 8.01 7.62
N LEU A 192 -5.75 7.08 7.61
CA LEU A 192 -6.81 7.06 6.60
C LEU A 192 -7.81 8.23 6.75
N PRO A 193 -8.26 8.60 7.97
CA PRO A 193 -9.10 9.78 8.16
C PRO A 193 -8.40 11.09 7.79
N ASP A 194 -7.09 11.20 8.06
CA ASP A 194 -6.31 12.39 7.72
C ASP A 194 -6.08 12.54 6.21
N ALA A 195 -6.03 11.42 5.47
CA ALA A 195 -5.97 11.42 4.01
C ALA A 195 -7.20 12.10 3.36
N MET A 196 -8.29 12.33 4.11
CA MET A 196 -9.47 13.07 3.63
C MET A 196 -9.21 14.57 3.44
N ALA A 197 -8.07 15.09 3.88
CA ALA A 197 -7.64 16.43 3.50
C ALA A 197 -7.40 16.57 1.98
N GLY A 198 -7.17 15.45 1.27
CA GLY A 198 -6.98 15.45 -0.17
C GLY A 198 -8.26 15.77 -0.98
N PRO A 199 -8.10 16.03 -2.29
CA PRO A 199 -9.23 16.27 -3.19
C PRO A 199 -10.16 15.05 -3.28
N THR A 200 -11.47 15.28 -3.32
CA THR A 200 -12.47 14.20 -3.27
C THR A 200 -12.34 13.13 -4.38
N PRO A 201 -12.00 13.47 -5.64
CA PRO A 201 -11.74 12.44 -6.66
C PRO A 201 -10.54 11.54 -6.33
N VAL A 202 -9.53 12.06 -5.63
CA VAL A 202 -8.37 11.28 -5.15
C VAL A 202 -8.82 10.36 -4.02
N SER A 203 -9.64 10.85 -3.09
CA SER A 203 -10.23 10.02 -2.03
C SER A 203 -11.06 8.88 -2.62
N ALA A 204 -11.87 9.14 -3.66
CA ALA A 204 -12.63 8.10 -4.36
C ALA A 204 -11.72 7.02 -4.98
N LEU A 205 -10.55 7.39 -5.51
CA LEU A 205 -9.61 6.43 -6.10
C LEU A 205 -8.88 5.60 -5.04
N ILE A 206 -8.25 6.27 -4.07
CA ILE A 206 -7.38 5.66 -3.06
C ILE A 206 -8.18 4.74 -2.13
N HIS A 207 -9.39 5.17 -1.73
CA HIS A 207 -10.18 4.51 -0.68
C HIS A 207 -11.23 3.53 -1.23
N ALA A 208 -11.47 3.52 -2.54
CA ALA A 208 -12.38 2.55 -3.16
C ALA A 208 -11.63 1.43 -3.89
N ALA A 209 -10.57 1.74 -4.64
CA ALA A 209 -10.04 0.81 -5.65
C ALA A 209 -8.55 0.42 -5.51
N THR A 210 -7.66 1.30 -5.02
CA THR A 210 -6.21 1.06 -5.10
C THR A 210 -5.53 0.71 -3.79
N MET A 211 -5.31 1.72 -2.94
CA MET A 211 -4.31 1.63 -1.88
C MET A 211 -4.78 0.67 -0.78
N VAL A 212 -6.06 0.76 -0.46
CA VAL A 212 -6.63 0.06 0.67
C VAL A 212 -7.03 -1.39 0.37
N THR A 213 -7.22 -1.72 -0.91
CA THR A 213 -7.56 -3.06 -1.39
C THR A 213 -6.31 -3.91 -1.62
N ALA A 214 -5.15 -3.29 -1.87
CA ALA A 214 -3.89 -3.98 -2.14
C ALA A 214 -3.49 -4.98 -1.04
N GLY A 215 -3.72 -4.66 0.24
CA GLY A 215 -3.41 -5.58 1.33
C GLY A 215 -4.33 -6.80 1.35
N VAL A 216 -5.64 -6.62 1.08
CA VAL A 216 -6.60 -7.72 0.96
C VAL A 216 -6.25 -8.61 -0.23
N TYR A 217 -5.99 -7.99 -1.39
CA TYR A 217 -5.61 -8.68 -2.62
C TYR A 217 -4.37 -9.56 -2.42
N MET A 218 -3.31 -9.02 -1.80
CA MET A 218 -2.09 -9.77 -1.51
C MET A 218 -2.37 -10.99 -0.63
N MET A 219 -3.21 -10.87 0.40
CA MET A 219 -3.51 -12.01 1.27
C MET A 219 -4.36 -13.07 0.55
N VAL A 220 -5.34 -12.67 -0.27
CA VAL A 220 -6.10 -13.60 -1.11
C VAL A 220 -5.18 -14.32 -2.11
N ARG A 221 -4.23 -13.61 -2.73
CA ARG A 221 -3.23 -14.24 -3.62
C ARG A 221 -2.32 -15.22 -2.90
N ALA A 222 -2.04 -14.96 -1.63
CA ALA A 222 -1.28 -15.86 -0.76
C ALA A 222 -2.17 -16.86 0.01
N ASN A 223 -3.39 -17.16 -0.48
CA ASN A 223 -4.35 -18.06 0.18
C ASN A 223 -3.73 -19.41 0.57
N SER A 224 -2.86 -20.01 -0.25
CA SER A 224 -2.20 -21.28 0.08
C SER A 224 -1.38 -21.20 1.37
N LEU A 225 -0.73 -20.06 1.65
CA LEU A 225 0.04 -19.89 2.88
C LEU A 225 -0.88 -19.65 4.09
N PHE A 226 -1.90 -18.81 3.93
CA PHE A 226 -2.87 -18.53 5.00
C PHE A 226 -3.72 -19.76 5.35
N HIS A 227 -4.04 -20.61 4.38
CA HIS A 227 -4.78 -21.84 4.62
C HIS A 227 -3.97 -22.83 5.48
N LEU A 228 -2.65 -22.89 5.30
CA LEU A 228 -1.75 -23.76 6.08
C LEU A 228 -1.43 -23.19 7.47
N ALA A 229 -1.43 -21.86 7.65
CA ALA A 229 -1.11 -21.21 8.92
C ALA A 229 -2.36 -20.84 9.75
N GLU A 230 -2.95 -21.82 10.43
CA GLU A 230 -4.17 -21.63 11.23
C GLU A 230 -4.06 -20.50 12.28
N PHE A 231 -2.92 -20.43 12.99
CA PHE A 231 -2.68 -19.37 13.98
C PHE A 231 -2.68 -17.98 13.33
N SER A 232 -2.02 -17.83 12.19
CA SER A 232 -1.97 -16.56 11.46
C SER A 232 -3.36 -16.15 10.98
N SER A 233 -4.13 -17.08 10.41
CA SER A 233 -5.50 -16.89 9.97
C SER A 233 -6.46 -16.48 11.10
N LEU A 234 -6.28 -17.03 12.31
CA LEU A 234 -6.98 -16.56 13.50
C LEU A 234 -6.63 -15.09 13.83
N VAL A 235 -5.35 -14.73 13.81
CA VAL A 235 -4.91 -13.34 14.06
C VAL A 235 -5.47 -12.38 13.02
N VAL A 236 -5.45 -12.77 11.74
CA VAL A 236 -6.08 -12.02 10.64
C VAL A 236 -7.56 -11.77 10.93
N THR A 237 -8.29 -12.82 11.34
CA THR A 237 -9.72 -12.72 11.68
C THR A 237 -9.97 -11.76 12.84
N ILE A 238 -9.21 -11.88 13.92
CA ILE A 238 -9.31 -11.01 15.09
C ILE A 238 -9.07 -9.55 14.69
N ILE A 239 -7.99 -9.27 13.95
CA ILE A 239 -7.65 -7.92 13.51
C ILE A 239 -8.75 -7.35 12.61
N GLY A 240 -9.27 -8.13 11.66
CA GLY A 240 -10.34 -7.72 10.75
C GLY A 240 -11.62 -7.36 11.51
N VAL A 241 -12.07 -8.20 12.43
CA VAL A 241 -13.29 -7.97 13.23
C VAL A 241 -13.14 -6.77 14.15
N LEU A 242 -12.03 -6.67 14.89
CA LEU A 242 -11.78 -5.53 15.78
C LEU A 242 -11.69 -4.22 14.99
N THR A 243 -11.09 -4.24 13.81
CA THR A 243 -11.06 -3.07 12.90
C THR A 243 -12.46 -2.70 12.44
N ALA A 244 -13.25 -3.69 12.00
CA ALA A 244 -14.62 -3.49 11.53
C ALA A 244 -15.50 -2.80 12.60
N LEU A 245 -15.43 -3.29 13.83
CA LEU A 245 -16.19 -2.78 14.98
C LEU A 245 -15.69 -1.40 15.43
N SER A 246 -14.38 -1.25 15.62
CA SER A 246 -13.79 0.00 16.12
C SER A 246 -14.05 1.15 15.16
N ALA A 247 -13.83 0.94 13.86
CA ALA A 247 -14.06 1.99 12.86
C ALA A 247 -15.55 2.29 12.65
N GLY A 248 -16.41 1.26 12.68
CA GLY A 248 -17.85 1.46 12.62
C GLY A 248 -18.39 2.27 13.81
N TYR A 249 -17.85 2.02 15.00
CA TYR A 249 -18.18 2.79 16.19
C TYR A 249 -17.67 4.23 16.11
N VAL A 250 -16.43 4.47 15.67
CA VAL A 250 -15.87 5.83 15.51
C VAL A 250 -16.65 6.64 14.46
N ALA A 251 -17.07 6.02 13.34
CA ALA A 251 -17.83 6.69 12.28
C ALA A 251 -19.14 7.32 12.77
N MET A 252 -19.78 6.77 13.81
CA MET A 252 -21.02 7.30 14.38
C MET A 252 -20.86 8.71 14.96
N GLY A 253 -19.66 9.03 15.49
CA GLY A 253 -19.37 10.28 16.17
C GLY A 253 -18.71 11.34 15.29
N GLN A 254 -18.48 11.07 14.00
CA GLN A 254 -17.82 12.02 13.10
C GLN A 254 -18.85 12.95 12.43
N PHE A 255 -18.47 14.22 12.28
CA PHE A 255 -19.32 15.25 11.63
C PHE A 255 -18.88 15.60 10.21
N ASP A 256 -17.65 15.30 9.83
CA ASP A 256 -17.13 15.51 8.48
C ASP A 256 -17.62 14.38 7.55
N ILE A 257 -18.27 14.78 6.45
CA ILE A 257 -18.88 13.87 5.48
C ILE A 257 -17.86 12.88 4.87
N LYS A 258 -16.62 13.30 4.63
CA LYS A 258 -15.54 12.45 4.10
C LYS A 258 -14.93 11.57 5.18
N LYS A 259 -14.77 12.06 6.41
CA LYS A 259 -14.25 11.23 7.52
C LYS A 259 -15.19 10.08 7.88
N VAL A 260 -16.50 10.27 7.85
CA VAL A 260 -17.47 9.16 7.99
C VAL A 260 -17.26 8.12 6.89
N LEU A 261 -17.03 8.55 5.65
CA LEU A 261 -16.74 7.66 4.52
C LEU A 261 -15.38 6.94 4.65
N ALA A 262 -14.36 7.60 5.21
CA ALA A 262 -13.05 7.00 5.49
C ALA A 262 -13.16 5.90 6.54
N TYR A 263 -13.77 6.17 7.70
CA TYR A 263 -13.95 5.15 8.75
C TYR A 263 -14.83 4.00 8.30
N SER A 264 -15.84 4.28 7.46
CA SER A 264 -16.63 3.19 6.89
C SER A 264 -15.82 2.35 5.89
N THR A 265 -14.82 2.91 5.19
CA THR A 265 -13.86 2.12 4.40
C THR A 265 -12.98 1.26 5.29
N VAL A 266 -12.41 1.81 6.39
CA VAL A 266 -11.68 1.00 7.39
C VAL A 266 -12.54 -0.18 7.87
N SER A 267 -13.81 0.09 8.15
CA SER A 267 -14.74 -0.94 8.60
C SER A 267 -14.98 -2.02 7.55
N GLN A 268 -15.24 -1.66 6.28
CA GLN A 268 -15.44 -2.63 5.19
C GLN A 268 -14.19 -3.45 4.85
N LEU A 269 -13.00 -2.86 4.96
CA LEU A 269 -11.76 -3.62 4.81
C LEU A 269 -11.58 -4.61 5.96
N GLY A 270 -12.00 -4.24 7.17
CA GLY A 270 -12.10 -5.18 8.30
C GLY A 270 -12.98 -6.39 7.98
N PHE A 271 -14.12 -6.22 7.29
CA PHE A 271 -14.92 -7.33 6.78
C PHE A 271 -14.13 -8.22 5.82
N MET A 272 -13.45 -7.63 4.84
CA MET A 272 -12.69 -8.38 3.83
C MET A 272 -11.50 -9.13 4.45
N VAL A 273 -10.78 -8.49 5.38
CA VAL A 273 -9.65 -9.08 6.11
C VAL A 273 -10.15 -10.22 6.99
N ALA A 274 -11.27 -10.04 7.70
CA ALA A 274 -11.87 -11.11 8.49
C ALA A 274 -12.33 -12.29 7.62
N ALA A 275 -12.90 -12.03 6.45
CA ALA A 275 -13.28 -13.07 5.48
C ALA A 275 -12.06 -13.89 5.04
N VAL A 276 -10.94 -13.24 4.69
CA VAL A 276 -9.67 -13.91 4.38
C VAL A 276 -9.20 -14.78 5.55
N GLY A 277 -9.27 -14.27 6.79
CA GLY A 277 -8.83 -15.03 7.97
C GLY A 277 -9.68 -16.26 8.29
N VAL A 278 -10.94 -16.29 7.87
CA VAL A 278 -11.81 -17.47 8.00
C VAL A 278 -11.64 -18.46 6.84
N GLY A 279 -10.98 -18.04 5.76
CA GLY A 279 -10.80 -18.82 4.52
C GLY A 279 -11.81 -18.50 3.42
N ALA A 280 -12.67 -17.50 3.62
CA ALA A 280 -13.69 -17.06 2.65
C ALA A 280 -13.07 -16.12 1.59
N TYR A 281 -12.09 -16.62 0.84
CA TYR A 281 -11.31 -15.82 -0.12
C TYR A 281 -12.15 -15.27 -1.28
N GLY A 282 -13.09 -16.08 -1.79
CA GLY A 282 -14.02 -15.68 -2.85
C GLY A 282 -14.92 -14.52 -2.41
N ALA A 283 -15.54 -14.66 -1.24
CA ALA A 283 -16.37 -13.63 -0.62
C ALA A 283 -15.59 -12.32 -0.38
N ALA A 284 -14.33 -12.42 0.07
CA ALA A 284 -13.46 -11.25 0.26
C ALA A 284 -13.22 -10.48 -1.05
N MET A 285 -12.92 -11.18 -2.14
CA MET A 285 -12.72 -10.58 -3.47
C MET A 285 -14.00 -10.00 -4.04
N PHE A 286 -15.12 -10.72 -3.89
CA PHE A 286 -16.42 -10.25 -4.34
C PHE A 286 -16.84 -8.96 -3.60
N HIS A 287 -16.65 -8.93 -2.29
CA HIS A 287 -16.90 -7.73 -1.50
C HIS A 287 -15.96 -6.59 -1.89
N MET A 288 -14.68 -6.87 -2.18
CA MET A 288 -13.73 -5.86 -2.66
C MET A 288 -14.19 -5.19 -3.96
N ILE A 289 -14.71 -5.95 -4.92
CA ILE A 289 -15.21 -5.43 -6.20
C ILE A 289 -16.46 -4.56 -5.99
N THR A 290 -17.47 -5.11 -5.30
CA THR A 290 -18.71 -4.37 -5.04
C THR A 290 -18.44 -3.11 -4.21
N HIS A 291 -17.51 -3.18 -3.26
CA HIS A 291 -17.01 -2.05 -2.49
C HIS A 291 -16.42 -0.95 -3.33
N ALA A 292 -15.61 -1.29 -4.35
CA ALA A 292 -15.07 -0.29 -5.26
C ALA A 292 -16.19 0.51 -5.95
N PHE A 293 -17.31 -0.15 -6.30
CA PHE A 293 -18.46 0.53 -6.92
C PHE A 293 -19.16 1.48 -5.95
N PHE A 294 -19.65 0.97 -4.81
CA PHE A 294 -20.46 1.79 -3.90
C PHE A 294 -19.63 2.81 -3.10
N LYS A 295 -18.33 2.58 -2.87
CA LYS A 295 -17.47 3.61 -2.26
C LYS A 295 -17.09 4.71 -3.21
N ALA A 296 -16.74 4.39 -4.46
CA ALA A 296 -16.48 5.43 -5.44
C ALA A 296 -17.72 6.30 -5.63
N LEU A 297 -18.92 5.68 -5.64
CA LEU A 297 -20.20 6.38 -5.66
C LEU A 297 -20.38 7.33 -4.47
N LEU A 298 -20.16 6.84 -3.25
CA LEU A 298 -20.33 7.64 -2.03
C LEU A 298 -19.32 8.78 -1.92
N PHE A 299 -18.05 8.55 -2.26
CA PHE A 299 -17.02 9.59 -2.23
C PHE A 299 -17.25 10.65 -3.31
N LEU A 300 -17.56 10.25 -4.55
CA LEU A 300 -17.87 11.23 -5.59
C LEU A 300 -19.19 11.96 -5.29
N GLY A 301 -20.17 11.27 -4.69
CA GLY A 301 -21.43 11.84 -4.26
C GLY A 301 -21.25 12.86 -3.13
N SER A 302 -20.39 12.59 -2.15
CA SER A 302 -20.03 13.57 -1.12
C SER A 302 -19.29 14.76 -1.72
N GLY A 303 -18.45 14.54 -2.75
CA GLY A 303 -17.83 15.61 -3.52
C GLY A 303 -18.83 16.52 -4.22
N SER A 304 -19.89 15.94 -4.81
CA SER A 304 -21.02 16.71 -5.37
C SER A 304 -21.70 17.56 -4.29
N VAL A 305 -21.99 16.98 -3.12
CA VAL A 305 -22.59 17.69 -1.98
C VAL A 305 -21.72 18.85 -1.50
N ILE A 306 -20.42 18.60 -1.27
CA ILE A 306 -19.46 19.62 -0.80
C ILE A 306 -19.42 20.78 -1.81
N HIS A 307 -19.31 20.46 -3.10
CA HIS A 307 -19.27 21.46 -4.16
C HIS A 307 -20.55 22.29 -4.23
N GLY A 308 -21.73 21.65 -4.11
CA GLY A 308 -23.02 22.34 -4.11
C GLY A 308 -23.19 23.28 -2.91
N VAL A 309 -22.75 22.86 -1.72
CA VAL A 309 -22.78 23.69 -0.50
C VAL A 309 -21.78 24.84 -0.57
N GLU A 310 -20.58 24.61 -1.11
CA GLU A 310 -19.57 25.65 -1.34
C GLU A 310 -20.07 26.72 -2.32
N HIS A 311 -20.73 26.32 -3.43
CA HIS A 311 -21.37 27.25 -4.36
C HIS A 311 -22.46 28.07 -3.67
N GLY A 312 -23.30 27.43 -2.86
CA GLY A 312 -24.34 28.12 -2.09
C GLY A 312 -23.76 29.14 -1.11
N HIS A 313 -22.62 28.84 -0.49
CA HIS A 313 -21.91 29.78 0.39
C HIS A 313 -21.42 31.01 -0.37
N HIS A 314 -20.76 30.84 -1.53
CA HIS A 314 -20.31 31.96 -2.35
C HIS A 314 -21.48 32.85 -2.80
N HIS A 315 -22.60 32.28 -3.22
CA HIS A 315 -23.79 33.04 -3.59
C HIS A 315 -24.43 33.79 -2.40
N ALA A 316 -24.39 33.22 -1.19
CA ALA A 316 -24.89 33.90 0.01
C ALA A 316 -24.02 35.12 0.41
N HIS A 317 -22.72 35.08 0.12
CA HIS A 317 -21.77 36.16 0.46
C HIS A 317 -21.62 37.23 -0.63
N GLU A 318 -21.77 36.90 -1.92
CA GLU A 318 -21.73 37.89 -3.01
C GLU A 318 -22.85 38.94 -2.90
N HIS A 319 -24.03 38.59 -2.37
CA HIS A 319 -25.15 39.52 -2.20
C HIS A 319 -25.04 40.45 -0.98
N LYS A 320 -23.99 40.31 -0.14
CA LYS A 320 -23.78 41.17 1.04
C LYS A 320 -22.72 42.26 0.86
N HIS A 321 -22.10 42.37 -0.33
CA HIS A 321 -21.00 43.31 -0.58
C HIS A 321 -21.37 44.63 -1.28
N ASP A 322 -22.65 44.95 -1.46
CA ASP A 322 -23.06 46.22 -2.09
C ASP A 322 -23.21 47.42 -1.14
N ASP A 323 -22.94 47.27 0.17
CA ASP A 323 -22.89 48.44 1.05
C ASP A 323 -21.89 48.27 2.20
N HIS A 324 -20.89 49.15 2.19
CA HIS A 324 -19.94 49.47 3.25
C HIS A 324 -18.81 48.49 3.63
N GLY A 325 -17.58 48.96 3.42
CA GLY A 325 -16.60 49.08 4.50
C GLY A 325 -15.71 47.88 4.76
N HIS A 326 -14.41 48.08 4.58
CA HIS A 326 -13.36 47.19 5.05
C HIS A 326 -13.48 46.94 6.55
N ASP A 327 -14.02 45.80 6.95
CA ASP A 327 -13.77 45.23 8.27
C ASP A 327 -13.34 43.78 8.11
N GLU A 328 -12.05 43.54 8.37
CA GLU A 328 -11.44 42.23 8.63
C GLU A 328 -12.03 41.66 9.93
N HIS A 329 -13.33 41.34 9.94
CA HIS A 329 -13.91 40.55 10.99
C HIS A 329 -13.61 39.08 10.71
N HIS A 330 -12.99 38.43 11.69
CA HIS A 330 -12.80 36.99 11.79
C HIS A 330 -14.10 36.24 11.48
N ALA A 331 -14.35 35.97 10.21
CA ALA A 331 -15.44 35.10 9.79
C ALA A 331 -15.10 33.71 10.33
N GLU A 332 -16.00 33.15 11.15
CA GLU A 332 -15.95 31.72 11.47
C GLU A 332 -15.73 30.96 10.16
N THR A 333 -14.65 30.18 10.10
CA THR A 333 -14.29 29.42 8.90
C THR A 333 -15.40 28.43 8.60
N PHE A 334 -16.25 28.75 7.62
CA PHE A 334 -17.31 27.86 7.15
C PHE A 334 -16.67 26.63 6.52
N ASP A 335 -16.95 25.46 7.09
CA ASP A 335 -16.51 24.18 6.52
C ASP A 335 -17.66 23.52 5.75
N PRO A 336 -17.61 23.49 4.39
CA PRO A 336 -18.62 22.81 3.58
C PRO A 336 -18.59 21.29 3.71
N GLN A 337 -17.61 20.70 4.40
CA GLN A 337 -17.52 19.26 4.64
C GLN A 337 -18.24 18.83 5.92
N ASP A 338 -18.50 19.77 6.82
CA ASP A 338 -19.20 19.52 8.08
C ASP A 338 -20.70 19.33 7.84
N MET A 339 -21.21 18.13 8.16
CA MET A 339 -22.62 17.79 7.99
C MET A 339 -23.56 18.66 8.85
N ARG A 340 -23.04 19.32 9.89
CA ARG A 340 -23.80 20.29 10.70
C ARG A 340 -24.18 21.54 9.93
N ASN A 341 -23.43 21.86 8.88
CA ASN A 341 -23.69 22.97 7.97
C ASN A 341 -24.64 22.60 6.82
N MET A 342 -25.07 21.34 6.72
CA MET A 342 -25.90 20.81 5.62
C MET A 342 -27.37 20.66 6.04
N GLY A 343 -28.17 19.92 5.25
CA GLY A 343 -29.57 19.60 5.53
C GLY A 343 -30.51 19.99 4.40
N GLY A 344 -31.60 19.23 4.22
CA GLY A 344 -32.64 19.54 3.22
C GLY A 344 -32.22 19.42 1.76
N LEU A 345 -31.03 18.90 1.47
CA LEU A 345 -30.45 18.86 0.12
C LEU A 345 -31.20 17.93 -0.85
N ARG A 346 -32.04 17.01 -0.38
CA ARG A 346 -32.76 16.05 -1.26
C ARG A 346 -33.58 16.72 -2.37
N ARG A 347 -34.11 17.92 -2.10
CA ARG A 347 -34.96 18.67 -3.06
C ARG A 347 -34.12 19.50 -4.02
N LYS A 348 -32.93 19.93 -3.57
CA LYS A 348 -32.00 20.80 -4.31
C LYS A 348 -31.10 20.00 -5.24
N MET A 349 -30.70 18.80 -4.80
CA MET A 349 -29.80 17.90 -5.51
C MET A 349 -30.39 16.49 -5.63
N PRO A 350 -31.50 16.31 -6.38
CA PRO A 350 -32.24 15.05 -6.42
C PRO A 350 -31.44 13.89 -7.04
N ILE A 351 -30.56 14.15 -8.01
CA ILE A 351 -29.75 13.11 -8.67
C ILE A 351 -28.64 12.68 -7.71
N THR A 352 -27.94 13.65 -7.11
CA THR A 352 -26.93 13.36 -6.08
C THR A 352 -27.54 12.62 -4.89
N TYR A 353 -28.73 13.01 -4.43
CA TYR A 353 -29.45 12.30 -3.37
C TYR A 353 -29.78 10.85 -3.75
N ALA A 354 -30.39 10.62 -4.92
CA ALA A 354 -30.78 9.27 -5.34
C ALA A 354 -29.55 8.35 -5.49
N THR A 355 -28.48 8.84 -6.11
CA THR A 355 -27.23 8.10 -6.29
C THR A 355 -26.51 7.84 -4.96
N TYR A 356 -26.45 8.83 -4.06
CA TYR A 356 -25.88 8.66 -2.72
C TYR A 356 -26.70 7.67 -1.88
N LEU A 357 -28.03 7.70 -1.99
CA LEU A 357 -28.93 6.76 -1.32
C LEU A 357 -28.69 5.32 -1.81
N ILE A 358 -28.56 5.11 -3.13
CA ILE A 358 -28.23 3.80 -3.69
C ILE A 358 -26.90 3.29 -3.13
N GLY A 359 -25.86 4.13 -3.11
CA GLY A 359 -24.56 3.77 -2.51
C GLY A 359 -24.65 3.45 -1.02
N THR A 360 -25.48 4.20 -0.28
CA THR A 360 -25.72 3.98 1.15
C THR A 360 -26.44 2.65 1.40
N LEU A 361 -27.49 2.35 0.64
CA LEU A 361 -28.24 1.10 0.75
C LEU A 361 -27.38 -0.10 0.35
N ALA A 362 -26.55 0.04 -0.69
CA ALA A 362 -25.56 -0.96 -1.07
C ALA A 362 -24.55 -1.20 0.06
N LEU A 363 -23.92 -0.15 0.59
CA LEU A 363 -22.96 -0.26 1.70
C LEU A 363 -23.60 -0.84 2.98
N ALA A 364 -24.87 -0.53 3.27
CA ALA A 364 -25.61 -1.09 4.40
C ALA A 364 -26.01 -2.56 4.22
N GLY A 365 -25.85 -3.13 3.02
CA GLY A 365 -26.14 -4.54 2.75
C GLY A 365 -27.63 -4.85 2.58
N LEU A 366 -28.42 -3.92 2.05
CA LEU A 366 -29.86 -4.17 1.81
C LEU A 366 -30.11 -4.84 0.46
N TYR A 367 -31.05 -5.78 0.44
CA TYR A 367 -31.57 -6.34 -0.79
C TYR A 367 -32.31 -5.27 -1.61
N PRO A 368 -32.14 -5.20 -2.96
CA PRO A 368 -31.39 -6.09 -3.84
C PRO A 368 -29.97 -5.59 -4.22
N PHE A 369 -29.38 -4.66 -3.47
CA PHE A 369 -28.14 -3.99 -3.86
C PHE A 369 -26.89 -4.88 -3.74
N ALA A 370 -25.80 -4.52 -4.43
CA ALA A 370 -24.60 -5.35 -4.53
C ALA A 370 -23.95 -5.72 -3.19
N GLY A 371 -24.04 -4.83 -2.19
CA GLY A 371 -23.48 -5.10 -0.87
C GLY A 371 -24.26 -6.12 -0.05
N PHE A 372 -25.53 -6.42 -0.38
CA PHE A 372 -26.27 -7.51 0.25
C PHE A 372 -25.61 -8.85 -0.09
N TRP A 373 -25.45 -9.12 -1.39
CA TRP A 373 -24.88 -10.37 -1.90
C TRP A 373 -23.47 -10.61 -1.35
N SER A 374 -22.62 -9.59 -1.38
CA SER A 374 -21.22 -9.75 -0.95
C SER A 374 -21.02 -9.84 0.56
N LYS A 375 -21.80 -9.10 1.37
CA LYS A 375 -21.71 -9.21 2.84
C LYS A 375 -22.36 -10.48 3.36
N ASP A 376 -23.45 -10.90 2.73
CA ASP A 376 -24.14 -12.14 3.10
C ASP A 376 -23.22 -13.34 2.93
N GLU A 377 -22.47 -13.42 1.82
CA GLU A 377 -21.49 -14.49 1.59
C GLU A 377 -20.42 -14.53 2.70
N ILE A 378 -19.85 -13.38 3.09
CA ILE A 378 -18.87 -13.31 4.20
C ILE A 378 -19.49 -13.80 5.52
N LEU A 379 -20.73 -13.37 5.83
CA LEU A 379 -21.41 -13.75 7.08
C LEU A 379 -21.83 -15.23 7.07
N ALA A 380 -22.24 -15.76 5.92
CA ALA A 380 -22.60 -17.16 5.75
C ALA A 380 -21.37 -18.06 5.94
N ASP A 381 -20.23 -17.74 5.33
CA ASP A 381 -18.99 -18.51 5.50
C ASP A 381 -18.45 -18.40 6.93
N SER A 382 -18.56 -17.23 7.54
CA SER A 382 -18.25 -17.03 8.97
C SER A 382 -19.11 -17.94 9.86
N TRP A 383 -20.40 -18.09 9.52
CA TRP A 383 -21.31 -18.97 10.24
C TRP A 383 -20.97 -20.46 10.03
N VAL A 384 -20.66 -20.88 8.80
CA VAL A 384 -20.21 -22.25 8.51
C VAL A 384 -18.95 -22.56 9.30
N ALA A 385 -17.94 -21.70 9.24
CA ALA A 385 -16.69 -21.88 9.98
C ALA A 385 -16.92 -21.95 11.50
N ALA A 386 -17.85 -21.15 12.04
CA ALA A 386 -18.15 -21.16 13.47
C ALA A 386 -18.92 -22.42 13.89
N ILE A 387 -20.04 -22.70 13.24
CA ILE A 387 -21.05 -23.65 13.74
C ILE A 387 -20.87 -25.04 13.15
N GLN A 388 -20.48 -25.13 11.88
CA GLN A 388 -20.32 -26.42 11.19
C GLN A 388 -18.90 -26.96 11.39
N ASP A 389 -17.88 -26.14 11.14
CA ASP A 389 -16.48 -26.55 11.28
C ASP A 389 -15.97 -26.47 12.72
N GLY A 390 -16.67 -25.75 13.61
CA GLY A 390 -16.25 -25.56 15.00
C GLY A 390 -14.99 -24.71 15.17
N LYS A 391 -14.58 -23.95 14.15
CA LYS A 391 -13.36 -23.13 14.17
C LYS A 391 -13.57 -21.88 15.04
N PHE A 392 -12.64 -21.65 15.96
CA PHE A 392 -12.67 -20.46 16.83
C PHE A 392 -12.66 -19.14 16.02
N ALA A 393 -11.91 -19.10 14.91
CA ALA A 393 -11.91 -17.96 13.99
C ALA A 393 -13.32 -17.60 13.49
N GLY A 394 -14.14 -18.60 13.14
CA GLY A 394 -15.52 -18.38 12.72
C GLY A 394 -16.37 -17.72 13.82
N PHE A 395 -16.24 -18.16 15.08
CA PHE A 395 -16.94 -17.55 16.21
C PHE A 395 -16.57 -16.07 16.40
N VAL A 396 -15.29 -15.72 16.22
CA VAL A 396 -14.83 -14.33 16.25
C VAL A 396 -15.46 -13.53 15.10
N ALA A 397 -15.50 -14.11 13.89
CA ALA A 397 -16.09 -13.50 12.71
C ALA A 397 -17.59 -13.20 12.83
N LEU A 398 -18.34 -13.89 13.70
CA LEU A 398 -19.73 -13.53 14.01
C LEU A 398 -19.88 -12.11 14.58
N GLY A 399 -18.81 -11.50 15.11
CA GLY A 399 -18.80 -10.08 15.47
C GLY A 399 -19.13 -9.14 14.30
N LEU A 400 -18.95 -9.58 13.06
CA LEU A 400 -19.28 -8.82 11.85
C LEU A 400 -20.78 -8.48 11.72
N PHE A 401 -21.69 -9.26 12.34
CA PHE A 401 -23.12 -8.88 12.38
C PHE A 401 -23.33 -7.54 13.09
N VAL A 402 -22.59 -7.30 14.18
CA VAL A 402 -22.65 -6.03 14.92
C VAL A 402 -22.03 -4.91 14.07
N ALA A 403 -20.90 -5.17 13.40
CA ALA A 403 -20.29 -4.21 12.48
C ALA A 403 -21.22 -3.84 11.31
N ALA A 404 -22.02 -4.80 10.82
CA ALA A 404 -23.00 -4.58 9.76
C ALA A 404 -24.14 -3.67 10.24
N ALA A 405 -24.65 -3.91 11.45
CA ALA A 405 -25.65 -3.03 12.08
C ALA A 405 -25.10 -1.62 12.32
N LEU A 406 -23.86 -1.48 12.81
CA LEU A 406 -23.20 -0.18 12.94
C LEU A 406 -23.09 0.53 11.59
N THR A 407 -22.75 -0.21 10.52
CA THR A 407 -22.68 0.31 9.15
C THR A 407 -24.00 0.89 8.68
N ALA A 408 -25.08 0.15 8.83
CA ALA A 408 -26.43 0.62 8.52
C ALA A 408 -26.79 1.88 9.34
N PHE A 409 -26.43 1.91 10.64
CA PHE A 409 -26.72 3.04 11.52
C PHE A 409 -25.99 4.33 11.11
N TYR A 410 -24.65 4.32 11.01
CA TYR A 410 -23.90 5.56 10.75
C TYR A 410 -24.13 6.08 9.32
N MET A 411 -24.37 5.19 8.35
CA MET A 411 -24.67 5.61 6.99
C MET A 411 -26.06 6.24 6.90
N TRP A 412 -27.05 5.70 7.62
CA TRP A 412 -28.37 6.33 7.66
C TRP A 412 -28.35 7.66 8.42
N ARG A 413 -27.58 7.76 9.52
CA ARG A 413 -27.31 9.03 10.20
C ARG A 413 -26.79 10.07 9.21
N GLN A 414 -25.81 9.71 8.39
CA GLN A 414 -25.25 10.60 7.37
C GLN A 414 -26.30 11.06 6.35
N ILE A 415 -27.18 10.17 5.87
CA ILE A 415 -28.31 10.54 4.99
C ILE A 415 -29.22 11.57 5.65
N GLU A 416 -29.62 11.35 6.91
CA GLU A 416 -30.51 12.26 7.63
C GLU A 416 -29.87 13.63 7.86
N MET A 417 -28.58 13.67 8.21
CA MET A 417 -27.87 14.91 8.44
C MET A 417 -27.68 15.72 7.15
N VAL A 418 -27.35 15.07 6.03
CA VAL A 418 -27.00 15.76 4.78
C VAL A 418 -28.24 16.14 3.96
N PHE A 419 -29.17 15.22 3.75
CA PHE A 419 -30.22 15.34 2.72
C PHE A 419 -31.62 15.60 3.26
N HIS A 420 -31.94 15.15 4.47
CA HIS A 420 -33.26 15.29 5.06
C HIS A 420 -33.35 16.51 5.99
N GLY A 421 -34.55 16.78 6.52
CA GLY A 421 -34.83 17.94 7.34
C GLY A 421 -34.91 19.26 6.55
N SER A 422 -34.81 20.37 7.28
CA SER A 422 -34.66 21.72 6.73
C SER A 422 -33.19 22.09 6.53
N PRO A 423 -32.86 22.94 5.54
CA PRO A 423 -31.53 23.54 5.42
C PRO A 423 -31.13 24.23 6.73
N ARG A 424 -29.90 24.01 7.20
CA ARG A 424 -29.39 24.59 8.46
C ARG A 424 -28.59 25.88 8.24
N THR A 425 -28.10 26.11 7.03
CA THR A 425 -27.31 27.28 6.66
C THR A 425 -27.84 27.89 5.36
N GLU A 426 -27.58 29.19 5.15
CA GLU A 426 -27.86 29.87 3.87
C GLU A 426 -27.17 29.15 2.70
N ALA A 427 -25.96 28.63 2.93
CA ALA A 427 -25.20 27.85 1.97
C ALA A 427 -25.94 26.57 1.53
N ALA A 428 -26.50 25.81 2.47
CA ALA A 428 -27.30 24.62 2.15
C ALA A 428 -28.62 24.98 1.45
N GLU A 429 -29.20 26.14 1.75
CA GLU A 429 -30.44 26.60 1.11
C GLU A 429 -30.22 27.02 -0.35
N GLN A 430 -29.09 27.65 -0.65
CA GLN A 430 -28.70 28.07 -2.00
C GLN A 430 -27.93 27.01 -2.78
N ALA A 431 -27.68 25.83 -2.20
CA ALA A 431 -27.01 24.74 -2.88
C ALA A 431 -27.77 24.30 -4.15
N SER A 432 -27.01 23.98 -5.20
CA SER A 432 -27.54 23.51 -6.49
C SER A 432 -26.94 22.16 -6.88
N GLU A 433 -27.63 21.43 -7.75
CA GLU A 433 -27.13 20.19 -8.33
C GLU A 433 -25.81 20.38 -9.10
N SER A 434 -24.98 19.35 -9.11
CA SER A 434 -23.71 19.38 -9.82
C SER A 434 -23.87 19.30 -11.34
N VAL A 435 -22.86 19.80 -12.05
CA VAL A 435 -22.76 19.72 -13.51
C VAL A 435 -22.76 18.28 -14.02
N TRP A 436 -23.12 18.12 -15.30
CA TRP A 436 -23.27 16.81 -15.94
C TRP A 436 -22.00 15.94 -15.92
N SER A 437 -20.81 16.57 -15.97
CA SER A 437 -19.52 15.88 -15.86
C SER A 437 -19.29 15.20 -14.51
N MET A 438 -19.96 15.66 -13.45
CA MET A 438 -19.93 15.03 -12.12
C MET A 438 -21.07 14.03 -11.94
N THR A 439 -22.28 14.33 -12.42
CA THR A 439 -23.46 13.48 -12.20
C THR A 439 -23.48 12.21 -13.06
N VAL A 440 -22.95 12.22 -14.28
CA VAL A 440 -22.88 11.01 -15.12
C VAL A 440 -22.08 9.88 -14.47
N PRO A 441 -20.83 10.11 -13.98
CA PRO A 441 -20.11 9.10 -13.22
C PRO A 441 -20.88 8.55 -12.01
N LEU A 442 -21.64 9.40 -11.30
CA LEU A 442 -22.46 8.96 -10.16
C LEU A 442 -23.57 8.00 -10.61
N VAL A 443 -24.26 8.32 -11.70
CA VAL A 443 -25.34 7.45 -12.23
C VAL A 443 -24.77 6.11 -12.67
N ILE A 444 -23.64 6.09 -13.39
CA ILE A 444 -22.99 4.84 -13.80
C ILE A 444 -22.61 3.99 -12.59
N LEU A 445 -21.98 4.59 -11.58
CA LEU A 445 -21.59 3.89 -10.37
C LEU A 445 -22.80 3.44 -9.53
N ALA A 446 -23.92 4.17 -9.56
CA ALA A 446 -25.17 3.76 -8.93
C ALA A 446 -25.77 2.51 -9.60
N VAL A 447 -25.75 2.46 -10.94
CA VAL A 447 -26.16 1.26 -11.69
C VAL A 447 -25.25 0.08 -11.34
N LEU A 448 -23.93 0.28 -11.27
CA LEU A 448 -22.99 -0.78 -10.85
C LEU A 448 -23.19 -1.20 -9.38
N SER A 449 -23.55 -0.28 -8.49
CA SER A 449 -23.83 -0.59 -7.07
C SER A 449 -25.15 -1.36 -6.90
N LEU A 450 -26.07 -1.25 -7.85
CA LEU A 450 -27.30 -2.03 -7.88
C LEU A 450 -27.06 -3.40 -8.54
N LEU A 451 -26.43 -3.42 -9.72
CA LEU A 451 -26.33 -4.61 -10.56
C LEU A 451 -25.09 -5.46 -10.29
N GLY A 452 -24.02 -4.89 -9.75
CA GLY A 452 -22.75 -5.58 -9.53
C GLY A 452 -22.83 -6.78 -8.59
N GLY A 453 -23.88 -6.87 -7.77
CA GLY A 453 -24.16 -8.04 -6.95
C GLY A 453 -24.57 -9.27 -7.75
N PHE A 454 -25.19 -9.09 -8.92
CA PHE A 454 -25.60 -10.19 -9.79
C PHE A 454 -24.41 -10.85 -10.52
N LEU A 455 -23.19 -10.35 -10.33
CA LEU A 455 -21.97 -10.97 -10.85
C LEU A 455 -21.60 -12.28 -10.11
N ASN A 456 -21.99 -12.41 -8.84
CA ASN A 456 -21.68 -13.59 -8.02
C ASN A 456 -22.89 -13.98 -7.17
N ILE A 457 -23.90 -14.58 -7.83
CA ILE A 457 -25.10 -15.03 -7.14
C ILE A 457 -24.83 -16.44 -6.59
N PRO A 458 -25.06 -16.67 -5.28
CA PRO A 458 -24.85 -17.98 -4.70
C PRO A 458 -25.80 -19.04 -5.28
N SER A 459 -25.38 -20.29 -5.32
CA SER A 459 -26.16 -21.40 -5.89
C SER A 459 -27.47 -21.62 -5.13
N GLY A 460 -28.51 -22.04 -5.86
CA GLY A 460 -29.82 -22.39 -5.30
C GLY A 460 -30.85 -21.25 -5.31
N ILE A 461 -30.51 -20.07 -5.79
CA ILE A 461 -31.47 -18.98 -6.03
C ILE A 461 -32.01 -19.12 -7.46
N GLY A 462 -33.15 -19.79 -7.61
CA GLY A 462 -33.87 -19.95 -8.88
C GLY A 462 -34.47 -18.68 -9.48
N LEU A 463 -33.90 -17.50 -9.20
CA LEU A 463 -34.41 -16.21 -9.69
C LEU A 463 -34.21 -16.05 -11.21
N PHE A 464 -33.37 -16.91 -11.83
CA PHE A 464 -33.08 -16.91 -13.27
C PHE A 464 -33.74 -18.03 -14.09
N SER A 465 -34.97 -18.43 -13.72
CA SER A 465 -35.88 -19.15 -14.64
C SER A 465 -36.34 -18.31 -15.85
N PHE A 466 -35.81 -17.09 -16.06
CA PHE A 466 -36.16 -16.16 -17.14
C PHE A 466 -35.18 -16.16 -18.34
N GLY A 467 -34.29 -17.15 -18.47
CA GLY A 467 -33.49 -17.34 -19.70
C GLY A 467 -32.25 -16.45 -19.84
N LEU A 468 -31.79 -15.79 -18.75
CA LEU A 468 -30.52 -15.06 -18.68
C LEU A 468 -29.36 -15.90 -18.12
N GLN A 469 -29.54 -17.22 -18.04
CA GLN A 469 -28.59 -18.20 -17.48
C GLN A 469 -27.22 -18.19 -18.19
N GLY A 470 -27.18 -17.71 -19.45
CA GLY A 470 -25.94 -17.57 -20.23
C GLY A 470 -25.23 -16.20 -20.11
N VAL A 471 -25.81 -15.21 -19.42
CA VAL A 471 -25.21 -13.87 -19.26
C VAL A 471 -24.69 -13.63 -17.83
N PHE A 472 -25.37 -14.19 -16.82
CA PHE A 472 -24.98 -14.15 -15.42
C PHE A 472 -25.11 -15.58 -14.87
N GLY A 473 -24.03 -16.36 -14.99
CA GLY A 473 -24.01 -17.75 -14.51
C GLY A 473 -23.99 -17.80 -12.98
N GLU A 474 -24.51 -18.90 -12.42
CA GLU A 474 -24.18 -19.27 -11.03
C GLU A 474 -22.66 -19.26 -10.88
N HIS A 475 -22.13 -18.61 -9.84
CA HIS A 475 -20.70 -18.69 -9.50
C HIS A 475 -19.73 -18.13 -10.55
N THR A 476 -20.19 -17.24 -11.45
CA THR A 476 -19.34 -16.69 -12.53
C THR A 476 -18.03 -16.13 -11.98
N LEU A 477 -18.05 -15.32 -10.91
CA LEU A 477 -16.82 -14.77 -10.34
C LEU A 477 -15.92 -15.86 -9.76
N SER A 478 -16.47 -16.84 -9.04
CA SER A 478 -15.68 -17.96 -8.50
C SER A 478 -15.04 -18.83 -9.58
N THR A 479 -15.75 -19.14 -10.68
CA THR A 479 -15.16 -19.85 -11.82
C THR A 479 -13.99 -19.08 -12.44
N TRP A 480 -14.10 -17.75 -12.50
CA TRP A 480 -12.99 -16.90 -12.98
C TRP A 480 -11.83 -16.84 -11.98
N LEU A 481 -12.12 -16.87 -10.69
CA LEU A 481 -11.11 -16.82 -9.63
C LEU A 481 -10.41 -18.17 -9.39
N GLU A 482 -11.00 -19.30 -9.78
CA GLU A 482 -10.46 -20.65 -9.58
C GLU A 482 -9.03 -20.80 -10.13
N TYR A 483 -8.72 -20.15 -11.26
CA TYR A 483 -7.38 -20.14 -11.84
C TYR A 483 -6.32 -19.40 -10.99
N SER A 484 -6.75 -18.59 -10.03
CA SER A 484 -5.90 -17.68 -9.26
C SER A 484 -5.98 -17.85 -7.75
N VAL A 485 -6.98 -18.57 -7.26
CA VAL A 485 -7.24 -18.83 -5.84
C VAL A 485 -7.40 -20.33 -5.67
N VAL A 486 -6.33 -20.99 -5.22
CA VAL A 486 -6.26 -22.46 -5.12
C VAL A 486 -7.28 -23.01 -4.13
N HIS A 487 -7.43 -22.38 -2.97
CA HIS A 487 -8.35 -22.82 -1.91
C HIS A 487 -9.71 -22.12 -1.99
N LEU A 488 -10.24 -21.95 -3.21
CA LEU A 488 -11.53 -21.33 -3.41
C LEU A 488 -12.65 -22.33 -3.12
N HIS A 489 -13.52 -22.01 -2.16
CA HIS A 489 -14.78 -22.72 -2.00
C HIS A 489 -15.94 -21.89 -2.54
N VAL A 490 -16.98 -22.59 -2.98
CA VAL A 490 -18.20 -21.97 -3.46
C VAL A 490 -19.19 -21.84 -2.30
N GLY A 491 -19.45 -20.61 -1.86
CA GLY A 491 -20.39 -20.33 -0.77
C GLY A 491 -21.83 -20.67 -1.18
N ALA A 492 -22.53 -21.47 -0.38
CA ALA A 492 -23.95 -21.76 -0.58
C ALA A 492 -24.81 -20.63 0.01
N PHE A 493 -25.91 -20.26 -0.67
CA PHE A 493 -26.84 -19.29 -0.10
C PHE A 493 -27.43 -19.80 1.21
N GLN A 494 -27.35 -19.02 2.29
CA GLN A 494 -27.98 -19.35 3.56
C GLN A 494 -29.13 -18.37 3.87
N PRO A 495 -30.39 -18.71 3.52
CA PRO A 495 -31.52 -17.79 3.68
C PRO A 495 -31.70 -17.27 5.11
N LEU A 496 -31.41 -18.09 6.13
CA LEU A 496 -31.53 -17.68 7.52
C LEU A 496 -30.54 -16.55 7.86
N ILE A 497 -29.28 -16.67 7.42
CA ILE A 497 -28.23 -15.67 7.67
C ILE A 497 -28.55 -14.39 6.93
N ALA A 498 -29.00 -14.49 5.68
CA ALA A 498 -29.46 -13.36 4.87
C ALA A 498 -30.63 -12.61 5.50
N ILE A 499 -31.62 -13.33 6.04
CA ILE A 499 -32.77 -12.71 6.71
C ILE A 499 -32.33 -12.02 8.00
N VAL A 500 -31.49 -12.68 8.81
CA VAL A 500 -31.00 -12.10 10.08
C VAL A 500 -30.17 -10.85 9.82
N SER A 501 -29.24 -10.88 8.86
CA SER A 501 -28.41 -9.72 8.50
C SER A 501 -29.27 -8.56 7.98
N LEU A 502 -30.25 -8.84 7.12
CA LEU A 502 -31.18 -7.85 6.59
C LEU A 502 -32.05 -7.23 7.69
N VAL A 503 -32.60 -8.04 8.59
CA VAL A 503 -33.41 -7.55 9.73
C VAL A 503 -32.58 -6.66 10.65
N LEU A 504 -31.33 -7.04 10.94
CA LEU A 504 -30.43 -6.22 11.75
C LEU A 504 -30.11 -4.88 11.07
N ALA A 505 -29.82 -4.87 9.77
CA ALA A 505 -29.56 -3.65 9.01
C ALA A 505 -30.79 -2.72 8.99
N VAL A 506 -31.99 -3.27 8.73
CA VAL A 506 -33.24 -2.52 8.74
C VAL A 506 -33.56 -1.98 10.13
N ALA A 507 -33.37 -2.78 11.19
CA ALA A 507 -33.58 -2.34 12.57
C ALA A 507 -32.63 -1.18 12.94
N ALA A 508 -31.37 -1.25 12.52
CA ALA A 508 -30.39 -0.18 12.71
C ALA A 508 -30.77 1.10 11.95
N ILE A 509 -31.28 0.99 10.71
CA ILE A 509 -31.81 2.12 9.93
C ILE A 509 -33.02 2.75 10.62
N ILE A 510 -33.99 1.94 11.07
CA ILE A 510 -35.17 2.43 11.78
C ILE A 510 -34.77 3.16 13.07
N LEU A 511 -33.80 2.61 13.81
CA LEU A 511 -33.27 3.24 15.01
C LEU A 511 -32.59 4.58 14.69
N ALA A 512 -31.73 4.62 13.67
CA ALA A 512 -31.08 5.85 13.21
C ALA A 512 -32.12 6.89 12.78
N ASN A 513 -33.11 6.51 11.97
CA ASN A 513 -34.19 7.40 11.55
C ASN A 513 -35.03 7.91 12.73
N ARG A 514 -35.25 7.10 13.77
CA ARG A 514 -35.98 7.55 14.97
C ARG A 514 -35.21 8.64 15.74
N ILE A 515 -33.88 8.53 15.77
CA ILE A 515 -32.99 9.45 16.50
C ILE A 515 -32.75 10.73 15.69
N TYR A 516 -32.41 10.60 14.40
CA TYR A 516 -31.96 11.71 13.55
C TYR A 516 -33.04 12.25 12.59
N GLY A 517 -34.13 11.52 12.41
CA GLY A 517 -35.10 11.78 11.34
C GLY A 517 -35.74 13.17 11.40
N SER A 518 -35.99 13.73 10.20
CA SER A 518 -36.58 15.06 10.01
C SER A 518 -35.67 16.18 10.57
N ASN A 519 -36.21 17.11 11.37
CA ASN A 519 -35.45 18.23 11.93
C ASN A 519 -34.78 17.90 13.28
N LYS A 520 -34.65 16.60 13.62
CA LYS A 520 -34.07 16.15 14.89
C LYS A 520 -32.57 15.91 14.84
N ALA A 521 -31.98 15.83 13.65
CA ALA A 521 -30.58 15.47 13.48
C ALA A 521 -29.59 16.40 14.20
N ILE A 522 -29.98 17.64 14.49
CA ILE A 522 -29.28 18.56 15.39
C ILE A 522 -30.34 19.23 16.27
N ASN A 523 -30.11 19.30 17.58
CA ASN A 523 -31.04 19.94 18.50
C ASN A 523 -30.98 21.48 18.40
N SER A 524 -31.85 22.18 19.14
CA SER A 524 -31.86 23.66 19.18
C SER A 524 -30.59 24.30 19.77
N GLU A 525 -29.75 23.51 20.43
CA GLU A 525 -28.47 23.93 21.04
C GLU A 525 -27.27 23.63 20.12
N GLY A 526 -27.49 23.11 18.91
CA GLY A 526 -26.41 22.76 17.98
C GLY A 526 -25.72 21.42 18.26
N LEU A 527 -26.25 20.61 19.19
CA LEU A 527 -25.70 19.32 19.59
C LEU A 527 -26.33 18.15 18.84
N ASP A 528 -25.55 17.08 18.67
CA ASP A 528 -26.04 15.79 18.16
C ASP A 528 -27.03 15.17 19.18
N PRO A 529 -28.12 14.52 18.75
CA PRO A 529 -29.07 13.86 19.64
C PRO A 529 -28.45 12.87 20.64
N LEU A 530 -27.39 12.17 20.24
CA LEU A 530 -26.67 11.24 21.11
C LEU A 530 -25.76 11.98 22.12
N GLU A 531 -25.30 13.16 21.77
CA GLU A 531 -24.52 14.04 22.65
C GLU A 531 -25.42 14.74 23.68
N ALA A 532 -26.61 15.16 23.26
CA ALA A 532 -27.58 15.88 24.08
C ALA A 532 -28.17 15.01 25.21
N ASN A 533 -28.24 13.69 25.02
CA ASN A 533 -28.75 12.78 26.04
C ASN A 533 -27.64 12.38 27.04
N PRO A 534 -27.77 12.69 28.35
CA PRO A 534 -26.74 12.39 29.35
C PRO A 534 -26.33 10.91 29.42
N ALA A 535 -27.25 9.99 29.11
CA ALA A 535 -26.96 8.55 29.14
C ALA A 535 -26.05 8.10 27.99
N SER A 536 -26.20 8.68 26.79
CA SER A 536 -25.39 8.33 25.62
C SER A 536 -24.18 9.24 25.42
N ARG A 537 -24.16 10.42 26.05
CA ARG A 537 -23.06 11.40 25.98
C ARG A 537 -21.66 10.81 26.15
N PRO A 538 -21.35 9.97 27.16
CA PRO A 538 -19.98 9.43 27.32
C PRO A 538 -19.60 8.48 26.18
N ILE A 539 -20.56 7.69 25.69
CA ILE A 539 -20.36 6.75 24.58
C ILE A 539 -20.17 7.54 23.28
N PHE A 540 -20.94 8.59 23.06
CA PHE A 540 -20.78 9.44 21.89
C PHE A 540 -19.46 10.22 21.94
N ALA A 541 -19.07 10.75 23.09
CA ALA A 541 -17.81 11.47 23.28
C ALA A 541 -16.59 10.60 22.94
N LEU A 542 -16.61 9.32 23.32
CA LEU A 542 -15.54 8.38 22.98
C LEU A 542 -15.47 8.08 21.48
N SER A 543 -16.62 7.94 20.82
CA SER A 543 -16.71 7.78 19.37
C SER A 543 -16.19 9.03 18.63
N ASN A 544 -16.58 10.22 19.07
CA ASN A 544 -16.12 11.51 18.53
C ASN A 544 -14.59 11.69 18.74
N ALA A 545 -14.07 11.29 19.91
CA ALA A 545 -12.65 11.27 20.23
C ALA A 545 -11.86 10.13 19.55
N ARG A 546 -12.44 9.42 18.57
CA ARG A 546 -11.77 8.36 17.79
C ARG A 546 -11.16 7.26 18.66
N LEU A 547 -11.81 6.92 19.78
CA LEU A 547 -11.31 5.98 20.81
C LEU A 547 -9.92 6.36 21.39
N TYR A 548 -9.49 7.62 21.24
CA TYR A 548 -8.18 8.13 21.62
C TYR A 548 -6.98 7.46 20.92
N TRP A 549 -7.18 6.82 19.75
CA TRP A 549 -6.09 6.16 19.03
C TRP A 549 -4.97 7.13 18.65
N ASP A 550 -5.33 8.32 18.15
CA ASP A 550 -4.39 9.34 17.69
C ASP A 550 -3.53 9.85 18.87
N GLU A 551 -4.14 10.08 20.03
CA GLU A 551 -3.45 10.51 21.25
C GLU A 551 -2.56 9.41 21.82
N ILE A 552 -2.99 8.14 21.75
CA ILE A 552 -2.17 7.00 22.15
C ILE A 552 -0.94 6.92 21.23
N TYR A 553 -1.12 7.02 19.92
CA TYR A 553 -0.01 7.05 18.95
C TYR A 553 0.95 8.21 19.20
N GLY A 554 0.40 9.40 19.41
CA GLY A 554 1.18 10.61 19.71
C GLY A 554 2.02 10.49 20.98
N ARG A 555 1.47 9.88 22.03
CA ARG A 555 2.16 9.69 23.31
C ARG A 555 3.15 8.53 23.29
N LEU A 556 2.81 7.41 22.66
CA LEU A 556 3.60 6.19 22.70
C LEU A 556 4.76 6.20 21.69
N PHE A 557 4.55 6.75 20.49
CA PHE A 557 5.54 6.70 19.41
C PHE A 557 6.12 8.07 19.06
N ILE A 558 5.26 9.05 18.75
CA ILE A 558 5.71 10.34 18.19
C ILE A 558 6.50 11.16 19.21
N THR A 559 5.97 11.31 20.43
CA THR A 559 6.62 12.14 21.47
C THR A 559 7.99 11.58 21.89
N PRO A 560 8.14 10.27 22.19
CA PRO A 560 9.44 9.69 22.49
C PRO A 560 10.42 9.78 21.31
N PHE A 561 9.95 9.53 20.08
CA PHE A 561 10.77 9.67 18.88
C PHE A 561 11.32 11.10 18.74
N ASN A 562 10.46 12.11 18.82
CA ASN A 562 10.87 13.51 18.71
C ASN A 562 11.83 13.93 19.83
N ARG A 563 11.62 13.44 21.06
CA ARG A 563 12.55 13.71 22.18
C ARG A 563 13.92 13.08 21.95
N THR A 564 13.96 11.83 21.48
CA THR A 564 15.22 11.15 21.15
C THR A 564 15.92 11.82 19.98
N ALA A 565 15.19 12.17 18.91
CA ALA A 565 15.73 12.91 17.77
C ALA A 565 16.30 14.28 18.20
N ALA A 566 15.57 15.02 19.03
CA ALA A 566 16.04 16.29 19.57
C ALA A 566 17.27 16.12 20.48
N PHE A 567 17.36 15.04 21.26
CA PHE A 567 18.54 14.74 22.05
C PHE A 567 19.75 14.43 21.16
N LEU A 568 19.59 13.57 20.15
CA LEU A 568 20.66 13.24 19.22
C LEU A 568 21.15 14.49 18.46
N ALA A 569 20.23 15.31 17.95
CA ALA A 569 20.58 16.52 17.22
C ALA A 569 21.25 17.58 18.11
N ASN A 570 20.67 17.91 19.27
CA ASN A 570 21.18 19.03 20.06
C ASN A 570 22.37 18.64 20.95
N VAL A 571 22.38 17.43 21.51
CA VAL A 571 23.42 17.02 22.47
C VAL A 571 24.55 16.30 21.78
N VAL A 572 24.24 15.28 20.98
CA VAL A 572 25.28 14.45 20.34
C VAL A 572 25.92 15.18 19.17
N ASP A 573 25.11 15.73 18.26
CA ASP A 573 25.63 16.41 17.07
C ASP A 573 26.14 17.82 17.39
N MET A 574 25.27 18.72 17.85
CA MET A 574 25.68 20.10 18.09
C MET A 574 26.66 20.26 19.27
N ALA A 575 26.27 19.85 20.49
CA ALA A 575 27.09 20.13 21.66
C ALA A 575 28.37 19.28 21.72
N PHE A 576 28.30 17.98 21.41
CA PHE A 576 29.45 17.09 21.53
C PHE A 576 30.31 17.06 20.26
N LEU A 577 29.74 16.73 19.09
CA LEU A 577 30.53 16.60 17.86
C LEU A 577 31.01 17.96 17.33
N HIS A 578 30.11 18.93 17.19
CA HIS A 578 30.47 20.25 16.63
C HIS A 578 31.22 21.13 17.65
N ASP A 579 30.62 21.46 18.78
CA ASP A 579 31.20 22.46 19.69
C ASP A 579 32.39 21.94 20.52
N TYR A 580 32.28 20.73 21.06
CA TYR A 580 33.35 20.15 21.86
C TYR A 580 34.44 19.52 20.99
N PHE A 581 34.10 18.54 20.15
CA PHE A 581 35.10 17.78 19.42
C PHE A 581 35.69 18.58 18.26
N HIS A 582 34.87 19.09 17.33
CA HIS A 582 35.39 19.83 16.18
C HIS A 582 36.01 21.17 16.58
N ASP A 583 35.29 22.03 17.29
CA ASP A 583 35.81 23.36 17.59
C ASP A 583 36.88 23.34 18.67
N SER A 584 36.66 22.60 19.76
CA SER A 584 37.58 22.64 20.90
C SER A 584 38.75 21.66 20.81
N VAL A 585 38.60 20.50 20.17
CA VAL A 585 39.72 19.54 20.00
C VAL A 585 40.43 19.76 18.67
N ILE A 586 39.71 19.70 17.55
CA ILE A 586 40.31 19.77 16.21
C ILE A 586 40.77 21.19 15.91
N THR A 587 39.86 22.16 15.88
CA THR A 587 40.14 23.52 15.40
C THR A 587 41.11 24.25 16.33
N LYS A 588 40.88 24.25 17.65
CA LYS A 588 41.84 24.84 18.60
C LYS A 588 43.18 24.10 18.60
N GLY A 589 43.18 22.77 18.50
CA GLY A 589 44.41 21.97 18.40
C GLY A 589 45.22 22.34 17.16
N PHE A 590 44.59 22.36 15.98
CA PHE A 590 45.21 22.73 14.71
C PHE A 590 45.71 24.17 14.71
N ASN A 591 44.90 25.13 15.19
CA ASN A 591 45.32 26.53 15.33
C ASN A 591 46.43 26.73 16.36
N GLY A 592 46.51 25.87 17.37
CA GLY A 592 47.62 25.83 18.34
C GLY A 592 48.93 25.43 17.67
N ILE A 593 48.90 24.34 16.89
CA ILE A 593 50.04 23.87 16.09
C ILE A 593 50.43 24.94 15.06
N GLY A 594 49.46 25.50 14.34
CA GLY A 594 49.70 26.57 13.36
C GLY A 594 50.34 27.81 13.97
N ARG A 595 49.92 28.22 15.17
CA ARG A 595 50.58 29.32 15.92
C ARG A 595 51.99 28.96 16.37
N LEU A 596 52.23 27.72 16.79
CA LEU A 596 53.57 27.24 17.14
C LEU A 596 54.51 27.18 15.92
N LEU A 597 54.01 26.88 14.73
CA LEU A 597 54.84 26.88 13.51
C LEU A 597 55.04 28.30 12.97
N SER A 598 54.02 29.15 12.99
CA SER A 598 54.12 30.49 12.38
C SER A 598 54.88 31.52 13.24
N HIS A 599 54.67 31.56 14.56
CA HIS A 599 55.28 32.63 15.36
C HIS A 599 56.78 32.43 15.64
N PRO A 600 57.21 31.33 16.28
CA PRO A 600 58.62 31.17 16.60
C PRO A 600 59.45 30.72 15.38
N ILE A 601 58.92 29.90 14.48
CA ILE A 601 59.71 29.38 13.35
C ILE A 601 59.67 30.36 12.18
N ASP A 602 58.48 30.67 11.65
CA ASP A 602 58.39 31.53 10.45
C ASP A 602 58.78 32.99 10.75
N LEU A 603 58.01 33.67 11.61
CA LEU A 603 58.27 35.07 11.95
C LEU A 603 59.54 35.27 12.82
N GLY A 604 59.90 34.28 13.62
CA GLY A 604 61.07 34.34 14.48
C GLY A 604 62.36 33.98 13.75
N ILE A 605 62.49 32.72 13.34
CA ILE A 605 63.73 32.17 12.79
C ILE A 605 63.90 32.55 11.32
N ILE A 606 62.90 32.29 10.47
CA ILE A 606 63.02 32.49 9.03
C ILE A 606 63.09 33.99 8.72
N ASP A 607 62.09 34.77 9.16
CA ASP A 607 62.06 36.20 8.90
C ASP A 607 63.16 36.94 9.67
N GLY A 608 63.50 36.47 10.88
CA GLY A 608 64.65 36.98 11.63
C GLY A 608 65.98 36.77 10.92
N ALA A 609 66.19 35.63 10.25
CA ALA A 609 67.38 35.36 9.45
C ALA A 609 67.44 36.26 8.22
N VAL A 610 66.34 36.38 7.46
CA VAL A 610 66.27 37.24 6.27
C VAL A 610 66.50 38.71 6.65
N ASN A 611 65.80 39.21 7.66
CA ASN A 611 65.99 40.57 8.18
C ASN A 611 67.39 40.77 8.80
N GLY A 612 67.97 39.72 9.37
CA GLY A 612 69.34 39.67 9.86
C GLY A 612 70.35 39.94 8.75
N ILE A 613 70.21 39.23 7.62
CA ILE A 613 71.03 39.46 6.41
C ILE A 613 70.87 40.91 5.94
N GLY A 614 69.64 41.42 5.87
CA GLY A 614 69.39 42.81 5.48
C GLY A 614 70.00 43.85 6.43
N ARG A 615 70.04 43.57 7.75
CA ARG A 615 70.72 44.42 8.74
C ARG A 615 72.24 44.36 8.60
N LEU A 616 72.80 43.18 8.39
CA LEU A 616 74.24 42.98 8.18
C LEU A 616 74.72 43.76 6.95
N THR A 617 74.01 43.65 5.82
CA THR A 617 74.34 44.38 4.59
C THR A 617 74.29 45.89 4.80
N ARG A 618 73.26 46.41 5.50
CA ARG A 618 73.17 47.84 5.84
C ARG A 618 74.30 48.31 6.75
N TRP A 619 74.70 47.49 7.73
CA TRP A 619 75.81 47.80 8.62
C TRP A 619 77.14 47.87 7.87
N ILE A 620 77.43 46.86 7.03
CA ILE A 620 78.62 46.83 6.17
C ILE A 620 78.64 48.04 5.23
N SER A 621 77.53 48.33 4.55
CA SER A 621 77.39 49.49 3.67
C SER A 621 77.62 50.81 4.42
N GLY A 622 77.05 50.96 5.61
CA GLY A 622 77.24 52.14 6.46
C GLY A 622 78.69 52.34 6.91
N GLY A 623 79.40 51.25 7.24
CA GLY A 623 80.82 51.27 7.53
C GLY A 623 81.66 51.66 6.31
N LEU A 624 81.40 51.02 5.16
CA LEU A 624 82.12 51.27 3.92
C LEU A 624 81.91 52.71 3.43
N ARG A 625 80.70 53.27 3.59
CA ARG A 625 80.39 54.67 3.25
C ARG A 625 81.28 55.67 3.99
N ARG A 626 81.67 55.38 5.24
CA ARG A 626 82.55 56.27 6.03
C ARG A 626 83.98 56.32 5.50
N THR A 627 84.40 55.35 4.68
CA THR A 627 85.72 55.38 4.04
C THR A 627 85.80 56.45 2.95
N GLN A 628 84.66 56.89 2.41
CA GLN A 628 84.57 58.00 1.46
C GLN A 628 84.37 59.33 2.20
N ALA A 629 85.45 59.87 2.77
CA ALA A 629 85.41 61.10 3.56
C ALA A 629 85.56 62.40 2.74
N GLY A 630 85.74 62.31 1.41
CA GLY A 630 85.90 63.47 0.51
C GLY A 630 87.26 64.18 0.57
N TYR A 631 88.12 63.81 1.51
CA TYR A 631 89.48 64.36 1.63
C TYR A 631 90.46 63.65 0.68
N VAL A 632 91.04 64.40 -0.28
CA VAL A 632 92.01 63.88 -1.28
C VAL A 632 93.19 63.13 -0.63
N ARG A 633 93.65 63.58 0.55
CA ARG A 633 94.75 62.94 1.29
C ARG A 633 94.43 61.51 1.72
N VAL A 634 93.18 61.21 2.08
CA VAL A 634 92.75 59.86 2.49
C VAL A 634 92.81 58.90 1.31
N TYR A 635 92.41 59.35 0.11
CA TYR A 635 92.51 58.54 -1.10
C TYR A 635 93.95 58.27 -1.53
N ALA A 636 94.85 59.26 -1.40
CA ALA A 636 96.27 59.07 -1.70
C ALA A 636 96.93 58.03 -0.77
N VAL A 637 96.64 58.08 0.53
CA VAL A 637 97.11 57.08 1.51
C VAL A 637 96.52 55.70 1.22
N ALA A 638 95.22 55.61 0.91
CA ALA A 638 94.58 54.35 0.55
C ALA A 638 95.19 53.72 -0.72
N LEU A 639 95.51 54.54 -1.73
CA LEU A 639 96.17 54.09 -2.96
C LEU A 639 97.60 53.59 -2.68
N LEU A 640 98.37 54.31 -1.86
CA LEU A 640 99.70 53.88 -1.43
C LEU A 640 99.64 52.53 -0.67
N ILE A 641 98.74 52.41 0.31
CA ILE A 641 98.52 51.16 1.06
C ILE A 641 98.10 50.05 0.09
N GLY A 642 97.21 50.33 -0.87
CA GLY A 642 96.78 49.39 -1.89
C GLY A 642 97.94 48.90 -2.78
N VAL A 643 98.80 49.80 -3.25
CA VAL A 643 100.00 49.46 -4.03
C VAL A 643 100.96 48.61 -3.21
N VAL A 644 101.23 48.99 -1.95
CA VAL A 644 102.07 48.20 -1.04
C VAL A 644 101.46 46.81 -0.80
N ALA A 645 100.14 46.73 -0.57
CA ALA A 645 99.44 45.46 -0.36
C ALA A 645 99.50 44.56 -1.60
N VAL A 646 99.34 45.12 -2.81
CA VAL A 646 99.49 44.37 -4.07
C VAL A 646 100.93 43.90 -4.26
N ILE A 647 101.93 44.73 -3.98
CA ILE A 647 103.34 44.35 -4.05
C ILE A 647 103.63 43.23 -3.04
N VAL A 648 103.16 43.35 -1.79
CA VAL A 648 103.32 42.31 -0.76
C VAL A 648 102.59 41.03 -1.15
N PHE A 649 101.38 41.11 -1.69
CA PHE A 649 100.63 39.94 -2.18
C PHE A 649 101.31 39.27 -3.38
N MET A 650 101.90 40.05 -4.30
CA MET A 650 102.67 39.54 -5.43
C MET A 650 104.03 38.96 -5.01
N LEU A 651 104.65 39.50 -3.96
CA LEU A 651 105.93 39.01 -3.43
C LEU A 651 105.76 37.88 -2.40
N LEU A 652 104.56 37.69 -1.83
CA LEU A 652 104.25 36.60 -0.89
C LEU A 652 104.62 35.21 -1.43
N PRO A 653 104.29 34.86 -2.69
CA PRO A 653 104.74 33.62 -3.32
C PRO A 653 106.26 33.55 -3.53
N VAL A 654 106.93 34.70 -3.72
CA VAL A 654 108.39 34.80 -3.92
C VAL A 654 109.15 34.72 -2.58
N LEU A 655 108.50 35.08 -1.47
CA LEU A 655 109.05 34.97 -0.11
C LEU A 655 108.77 33.61 0.55
N GLN A 656 107.85 32.82 -0.01
CA GLN A 656 107.49 31.47 0.46
C GLN A 656 108.11 30.33 -0.36
N GLY A 657 108.75 30.65 -1.48
CA GLY A 657 109.60 29.73 -2.28
C GLY A 657 111.06 30.12 -2.14
#